data_AF-A0A0G0CQF2-F1
#
_entry.id   AF-A0A0G0CQF2-F1
#
_cell.length_a   1.000
_cell.length_b   1.000
_cell.length_c   1.000
_cell.angle_alpha   90.00
_cell.angle_beta   90.00
_cell.angle_gamma   90.00
#
_symmetry.space_group_name_H-M   'P 1'
#
loop_
_entity.id
_entity.type
_entity.pdbx_description
1 polymer ?
#
loop_
_entity_poly.entity_id
_entity_poly.type
_entity_poly.pdbx_seq_one_letter_code
_entity_poly.pdbx_strand_id
1 'polypeptide(L)'
;MLIKIFNFFTLLLFTTPLLAVAELETNIATNPQEQHQFVKSFVSHYDARTASRYTHEYHKHILTKTAQSFLSLEQKLRSENINACGRIVVTGYEEGAFPSYYTNYKKESINDEAFSKNKTGWSQQLHNKFGFLTGFLFKDVNEILKKTENPTYLHINPELVELFDENSSIFQEHAFGESYDLLLEYKNILEKKLKKQDHKNILKILKAFWEDIYSREFKTNSNQLAATQDILFSIEYANYLMSSNLPLFRYYTGPDITYPIEQSIKQKKGATKHSQKFVPIFLSNLQAINNEPTVYIFCSFVDGVGKSTMLGNVKNWMDFGDDIEKYERTDNSSSQFAEVFKFQENIFIADLPAQVSHFTYKPDGLVYTDFESELKDTTFISEIRTFIQQNKDFLFNSYFENAKKIELELIAARFSQEKFLADVEPETKFIQNLFLLKKINANGWIPFTFKNEHFLFNILNQSQVRILRPLCKVSSYGLKNVDVEQMIFTQVNFPASFDIFLNDFTAKLKEQNIKNAVFVDFMSMYPRSSRENIRVNYLLYQLALLNQNFDIEHSFYKNFISEAQLFAHLNSKQEFPLMAENFREESFLRLALFEIIDRRKDQSFEAMLIDPLSKHLTMQLSEFQSNTPLSRYNEETTFTKLEEERENLGKTFNRSKEYLSIWQFNFQLLDIFSKQLTRIFTEMIHNENLNQLWSDFDGEIIPPQQTGNLNDGKTNKTLELTNQQKLLATFEFSSEFRSEEFLTPFIRTLRTYWYSTLANLLFCQNNQIGKLKYPVVPTIVKHEPKTNRFYLVQKLLPLVENEKMKGKTLKTFGLTSNLKFAFFEENTFLQSFTPPTTNCGIFSFDLSYLDQKSNPYFMGKTSIVNQIIKEFQKEYGANKAILTSELYEKLQSNAQWRKEIYNLKMQAQRSGEYNSAQKQNTPNVNPPIFLGAQSQISGAQLFVLAIATLEMILKDPDCFIAARKGNKKDFIATIKLLELVTLPKHFHIIFAQPLFENYETLQPLFPWEYFEN
;
A
#
# COMPACT_ATOMS: atom_id res chain seq x y z
N MET A 1 20.59 6.72 -61.30
CA MET A 1 19.24 6.17 -61.07
C MET A 1 19.13 5.54 -59.68
N LEU A 2 20.00 4.61 -59.30
CA LEU A 2 20.08 4.02 -57.94
C LEU A 2 20.22 5.04 -56.80
N ILE A 3 21.03 6.11 -56.96
CA ILE A 3 21.16 7.18 -55.95
C ILE A 3 19.87 8.01 -55.81
N LYS A 4 19.10 8.18 -56.89
CA LYS A 4 17.79 8.86 -56.84
C LYS A 4 16.72 7.97 -56.20
N ILE A 5 16.77 6.66 -56.41
CA ILE A 5 15.90 5.69 -55.74
C ILE A 5 16.24 5.62 -54.25
N PHE A 6 17.53 5.59 -53.90
CA PHE A 6 17.98 5.60 -52.51
C PHE A 6 17.54 6.89 -51.81
N ASN A 7 17.81 8.06 -52.39
CA ASN A 7 17.37 9.34 -51.82
C ASN A 7 15.84 9.48 -51.76
N PHE A 8 15.08 8.89 -52.67
CA PHE A 8 13.61 8.89 -52.62
C PHE A 8 13.09 7.97 -51.51
N PHE A 9 13.70 6.79 -51.30
CA PHE A 9 13.38 5.90 -50.17
C PHE A 9 13.81 6.49 -48.82
N THR A 10 14.97 7.16 -48.75
CA THR A 10 15.41 7.86 -47.55
C THR A 10 14.46 9.04 -47.26
N LEU A 11 14.05 9.81 -48.27
CA LEU A 11 13.06 10.87 -48.08
C LEU A 11 11.71 10.29 -47.61
N LEU A 12 11.22 9.19 -48.19
CA LEU A 12 9.96 8.54 -47.76
C LEU A 12 10.01 8.00 -46.33
N LEU A 13 11.15 7.44 -45.91
CA LEU A 13 11.39 6.91 -44.56
C LEU A 13 11.53 8.02 -43.50
N PHE A 14 11.93 9.24 -43.90
CA PHE A 14 12.04 10.38 -42.98
C PHE A 14 10.82 11.33 -43.04
N THR A 15 10.00 11.32 -44.09
CA THR A 15 8.78 12.17 -44.19
C THR A 15 7.55 11.53 -43.57
N THR A 16 7.51 10.20 -43.41
CA THR A 16 6.35 9.49 -42.84
C THR A 16 6.08 9.81 -41.36
N PRO A 17 7.07 9.94 -40.45
CA PRO A 17 6.81 10.36 -39.07
C PRO A 17 6.38 11.84 -38.97
N LEU A 18 6.90 12.69 -39.86
CA LEU A 18 6.58 14.12 -39.92
C LEU A 18 5.15 14.38 -40.43
N LEU A 19 4.64 13.55 -41.34
CA LEU A 19 3.24 13.60 -41.79
C LEU A 19 2.26 13.21 -40.68
N ALA A 20 2.59 12.20 -39.85
CA ALA A 20 1.74 11.80 -38.72
C ALA A 20 1.61 12.92 -37.65
N VAL A 21 2.67 13.71 -37.43
CA VAL A 21 2.63 14.87 -36.53
C VAL A 21 1.87 16.05 -37.15
N ALA A 22 2.04 16.29 -38.46
CA ALA A 22 1.33 17.35 -39.17
C ALA A 22 -0.19 17.09 -39.33
N GLU A 23 -0.63 15.82 -39.37
CA GLU A 23 -2.06 15.47 -39.40
C GLU A 23 -2.75 15.70 -38.04
N LEU A 24 -2.02 15.55 -36.93
CA LEU A 24 -2.50 15.89 -35.57
C LEU A 24 -2.69 17.41 -35.35
N GLU A 25 -2.06 18.26 -36.17
CA GLU A 25 -2.17 19.73 -36.09
C GLU A 25 -3.40 20.31 -36.80
N THR A 26 -4.29 19.48 -37.36
CA THR A 26 -5.56 19.97 -37.93
C THR A 26 -6.51 20.44 -36.81
N ASN A 27 -6.54 21.76 -36.59
CA ASN A 27 -7.36 22.47 -35.61
C ASN A 27 -8.87 22.20 -35.76
N ILE A 28 -9.37 21.11 -35.19
CA ILE A 28 -10.75 21.02 -34.71
C ILE A 28 -10.69 21.47 -33.25
N ALA A 29 -11.38 22.58 -32.94
CA ALA A 29 -11.46 23.09 -31.57
C ALA A 29 -11.97 21.98 -30.64
N THR A 30 -11.17 21.61 -29.64
CA THR A 30 -11.58 20.66 -28.60
C THR A 30 -12.79 21.20 -27.85
N ASN A 31 -13.73 20.31 -27.53
CA ASN A 31 -14.95 20.70 -26.82
C ASN A 31 -14.60 20.97 -25.34
N PRO A 32 -14.62 22.23 -24.86
CA PRO A 32 -14.21 22.53 -23.49
C PRO A 32 -15.12 21.85 -22.47
N GLN A 33 -16.38 21.59 -22.82
CA GLN A 33 -17.32 20.87 -21.96
C GLN A 33 -16.89 19.42 -21.75
N GLU A 34 -16.32 18.77 -22.77
CA GLU A 34 -15.83 17.40 -22.69
C GLU A 34 -14.58 17.30 -21.81
N GLN A 35 -13.66 18.25 -21.95
CA GLN A 35 -12.49 18.37 -21.07
C GLN A 35 -12.90 18.49 -19.59
N HIS A 36 -13.87 19.37 -19.28
CA HIS A 36 -14.37 19.53 -17.92
C HIS A 36 -15.07 18.26 -17.41
N GLN A 37 -15.85 17.58 -18.25
CA GLN A 37 -16.51 16.32 -17.88
C GLN A 37 -15.50 15.21 -17.61
N PHE A 38 -14.43 15.13 -18.39
CA PHE A 38 -13.34 14.18 -18.19
C PHE A 38 -12.65 14.44 -16.84
N VAL A 39 -12.12 15.66 -16.63
CA VAL A 39 -11.42 16.05 -15.39
C VAL A 39 -12.32 15.83 -14.17
N LYS A 40 -13.57 16.31 -14.23
CA LYS A 40 -14.55 16.10 -13.15
C LYS A 40 -14.72 14.62 -12.84
N SER A 41 -14.91 13.79 -13.87
CA SER A 41 -15.15 12.36 -13.68
C SER A 41 -13.92 11.65 -13.15
N PHE A 42 -12.73 11.95 -13.67
CA PHE A 42 -11.48 11.36 -13.22
C PHE A 42 -11.22 11.70 -11.74
N VAL A 43 -11.22 12.99 -11.40
CA VAL A 43 -10.89 13.45 -10.05
C VAL A 43 -11.93 13.00 -9.02
N SER A 44 -13.22 13.09 -9.32
CA SER A 44 -14.28 12.68 -8.36
C SER A 44 -14.28 11.18 -8.05
N HIS A 45 -13.92 10.34 -9.02
CA HIS A 45 -13.86 8.88 -8.84
C HIS A 45 -12.45 8.39 -8.51
N TYR A 46 -11.48 9.30 -8.38
CA TYR A 46 -10.12 8.94 -8.01
C TYR A 46 -10.12 8.36 -6.60
N ASP A 47 -9.62 7.15 -6.48
CA ASP A 47 -9.53 6.46 -5.21
C ASP A 47 -8.08 6.53 -4.69
N ALA A 48 -7.86 7.40 -3.71
CA ALA A 48 -6.55 7.65 -3.12
C ALA A 48 -5.99 6.44 -2.35
N ARG A 49 -6.81 5.42 -2.07
CA ARG A 49 -6.40 4.28 -1.26
C ARG A 49 -5.35 3.43 -1.98
N THR A 50 -4.47 2.85 -1.17
CA THR A 50 -3.34 2.03 -1.63
C THR A 50 -3.78 0.85 -2.52
N ALA A 51 -4.99 0.33 -2.27
CA ALA A 51 -5.57 -0.80 -2.98
C ALA A 51 -6.08 -0.47 -4.39
N SER A 52 -6.31 0.80 -4.70
CA SER A 52 -6.97 1.21 -5.95
C SER A 52 -6.02 1.83 -6.96
N ARG A 53 -4.72 1.76 -6.71
CA ARG A 53 -3.67 2.33 -7.57
C ARG A 53 -3.62 1.78 -9.01
N TYR A 54 -4.29 0.65 -9.28
CA TYR A 54 -4.29 0.04 -10.62
C TYR A 54 -5.55 0.34 -11.43
N THR A 55 -6.48 1.13 -10.90
CA THR A 55 -7.82 1.29 -11.48
C THR A 55 -8.18 2.73 -11.85
N HIS A 56 -7.28 3.69 -11.60
CA HIS A 56 -7.54 5.13 -11.79
C HIS A 56 -7.88 5.55 -13.22
N GLU A 57 -7.35 4.83 -14.23
CA GLU A 57 -7.65 5.06 -15.66
C GLU A 57 -9.16 4.98 -15.96
N TYR A 58 -9.90 4.24 -15.15
CA TYR A 58 -11.24 3.83 -15.47
C TYR A 58 -12.25 4.50 -14.54
N HIS A 59 -12.65 5.70 -14.95
CA HIS A 59 -13.67 6.49 -14.27
C HIS A 59 -14.97 6.50 -15.08
N LYS A 60 -16.05 6.94 -14.44
CA LYS A 60 -17.43 6.87 -14.96
C LYS A 60 -17.60 7.39 -16.39
N HIS A 61 -16.88 8.45 -16.79
CA HIS A 61 -16.93 8.98 -18.15
C HIS A 61 -16.48 7.95 -19.20
N ILE A 62 -15.29 7.35 -19.04
CA ILE A 62 -14.75 6.32 -19.92
C ILE A 62 -15.63 5.06 -19.91
N LEU A 63 -16.08 4.65 -18.73
CA LEU A 63 -16.93 3.47 -18.58
C LEU A 63 -18.29 3.66 -19.27
N THR A 64 -18.88 4.86 -19.21
CA THR A 64 -20.15 5.16 -19.89
C THR A 64 -19.99 5.12 -21.41
N LYS A 65 -18.91 5.72 -21.97
CA LYS A 65 -18.59 5.60 -23.40
C LYS A 65 -18.41 4.14 -23.82
N THR A 66 -17.74 3.35 -22.98
CA THR A 66 -17.55 1.91 -23.20
C THR A 66 -18.89 1.17 -23.24
N ALA A 67 -19.81 1.39 -22.30
CA ALA A 67 -21.14 0.78 -22.31
C ALA A 67 -21.95 1.14 -23.56
N GLN A 68 -21.88 2.41 -23.99
CA GLN A 68 -22.56 2.87 -25.20
C GLN A 68 -22.02 2.18 -26.46
N SER A 69 -20.71 1.90 -26.52
CA SER A 69 -20.10 1.20 -27.65
C SER A 69 -20.71 -0.18 -27.89
N PHE A 70 -21.05 -0.94 -26.84
CA PHE A 70 -21.72 -2.23 -26.98
C PHE A 70 -23.13 -2.12 -27.57
N LEU A 71 -23.90 -1.11 -27.14
CA LEU A 71 -25.24 -0.86 -27.68
C LEU A 71 -25.17 -0.48 -29.16
N SER A 72 -24.18 0.34 -29.53
CA SER A 72 -23.89 0.70 -30.92
C SER A 72 -23.50 -0.52 -31.76
N LEU A 73 -22.71 -1.46 -31.21
CA LEU A 73 -22.38 -2.73 -31.86
C LEU A 73 -23.63 -3.59 -32.12
N GLU A 74 -24.51 -3.75 -31.12
CA GLU A 74 -25.78 -4.46 -31.29
C GLU A 74 -26.64 -3.82 -32.39
N GLN A 75 -26.74 -2.49 -32.40
CA GLN A 75 -27.49 -1.75 -33.41
C GLN A 75 -26.88 -1.90 -34.80
N LYS A 76 -25.55 -1.85 -34.91
CA LYS A 76 -24.83 -2.01 -36.17
C LYS A 76 -25.07 -3.39 -36.77
N LEU A 77 -24.97 -4.48 -35.97
CA LEU A 77 -25.28 -5.83 -36.46
C LEU A 77 -26.69 -5.93 -37.05
N ARG A 78 -27.70 -5.36 -36.35
CA ARG A 78 -29.08 -5.34 -36.86
C ARG A 78 -29.22 -4.55 -38.16
N SER A 79 -28.55 -3.40 -38.26
CA SER A 79 -28.59 -2.58 -39.49
C SER A 79 -27.95 -3.28 -40.69
N GLU A 80 -27.02 -4.20 -40.44
CA GLU A 80 -26.34 -5.00 -41.45
C GLU A 80 -27.02 -6.36 -41.73
N ASN A 81 -28.26 -6.54 -41.28
CA ASN A 81 -29.07 -7.77 -41.41
C ASN A 81 -28.44 -9.00 -40.75
N ILE A 82 -27.63 -8.82 -39.69
CA ILE A 82 -27.14 -9.90 -38.85
C ILE A 82 -28.04 -9.99 -37.62
N ASN A 83 -28.70 -11.12 -37.44
CA ASN A 83 -29.64 -11.34 -36.34
C ASN A 83 -28.89 -11.55 -35.04
N ALA A 84 -28.91 -10.56 -34.14
CA ALA A 84 -28.39 -10.71 -32.78
C ALA A 84 -29.38 -11.56 -31.95
N CYS A 85 -29.12 -12.86 -31.81
CA CYS A 85 -30.06 -13.85 -31.29
C CYS A 85 -30.13 -13.90 -29.77
N GLY A 86 -29.04 -13.57 -29.08
CA GLY A 86 -28.95 -13.70 -27.63
C GLY A 86 -27.55 -13.46 -27.08
N ARG A 87 -27.38 -13.77 -25.80
CA ARG A 87 -26.10 -13.61 -25.09
C ARG A 87 -25.81 -14.74 -24.09
N ILE A 88 -24.53 -14.97 -23.85
CA ILE A 88 -23.97 -15.79 -22.80
C ILE A 88 -23.16 -14.85 -21.91
N VAL A 89 -23.31 -14.92 -20.59
CA VAL A 89 -22.52 -14.14 -19.64
C VAL A 89 -21.57 -15.09 -18.90
N VAL A 90 -20.30 -14.71 -18.79
CA VAL A 90 -19.27 -15.42 -18.04
C VAL A 90 -18.74 -14.49 -16.96
N THR A 91 -18.78 -14.98 -15.72
CA THR A 91 -18.26 -14.29 -14.54
C THR A 91 -17.32 -15.23 -13.80
N GLY A 92 -16.16 -14.79 -13.36
CA GLY A 92 -15.27 -15.66 -12.59
C GLY A 92 -14.58 -14.89 -11.47
N TYR A 93 -14.31 -15.56 -10.36
CA TYR A 93 -13.68 -14.97 -9.18
C TYR A 93 -12.44 -15.75 -8.76
N GLU A 94 -11.55 -15.14 -7.99
CA GLU A 94 -10.31 -15.76 -7.52
C GLU A 94 -10.59 -16.68 -6.32
N GLU A 95 -10.28 -17.99 -6.39
CA GLU A 95 -10.46 -18.92 -5.25
C GLU A 95 -9.65 -18.48 -4.03
N GLY A 96 -8.46 -17.90 -4.29
CA GLY A 96 -7.52 -17.42 -3.28
C GLY A 96 -7.84 -16.07 -2.66
N ALA A 97 -8.95 -15.42 -3.02
CA ALA A 97 -9.23 -14.06 -2.55
C ALA A 97 -9.44 -13.94 -1.04
N PHE A 98 -9.77 -15.06 -0.39
CA PHE A 98 -9.80 -15.21 1.06
C PHE A 98 -8.83 -16.32 1.47
N PRO A 99 -8.12 -16.14 2.61
CA PRO A 99 -7.25 -17.19 3.12
C PRO A 99 -8.05 -18.45 3.45
N SER A 100 -7.47 -19.61 3.16
CA SER A 100 -8.02 -20.90 3.58
C SER A 100 -7.95 -21.04 5.10
N TYR A 101 -9.03 -21.53 5.71
CA TYR A 101 -9.09 -21.81 7.15
C TYR A 101 -8.53 -23.19 7.48
N TYR A 102 -8.30 -24.03 6.47
CA TYR A 102 -7.63 -25.32 6.61
C TYR A 102 -6.20 -25.27 6.05
N THR A 103 -5.22 -25.62 6.88
CA THR A 103 -3.84 -25.75 6.40
C THR A 103 -3.70 -26.99 5.51
N ASN A 104 -3.50 -26.78 4.21
CA ASN A 104 -3.22 -27.86 3.25
C ASN A 104 -1.91 -27.60 2.51
N TYR A 105 -0.82 -28.15 3.02
CA TYR A 105 0.53 -28.04 2.41
C TYR A 105 0.65 -28.69 1.02
N LYS A 106 -0.33 -29.49 0.58
CA LYS A 106 -0.37 -30.10 -0.76
C LYS A 106 -1.20 -29.29 -1.76
N LYS A 107 -1.95 -28.28 -1.31
CA LYS A 107 -2.76 -27.44 -2.20
C LYS A 107 -1.82 -26.60 -3.05
N GLU A 108 -1.78 -26.88 -4.34
CA GLU A 108 -1.12 -26.02 -5.32
C GLU A 108 -1.93 -24.72 -5.40
N SER A 109 -1.24 -23.57 -5.32
CA SER A 109 -1.87 -22.25 -5.38
C SER A 109 -1.35 -21.46 -6.57
N ILE A 110 -2.21 -20.59 -7.08
CA ILE A 110 -1.81 -19.51 -7.97
C ILE A 110 -1.15 -18.45 -7.08
N ASN A 111 0.16 -18.22 -7.25
CA ASN A 111 0.88 -17.16 -6.54
C ASN A 111 1.56 -16.26 -7.55
N ASP A 112 0.78 -15.33 -8.09
CA ASP A 112 1.20 -14.45 -9.18
C ASP A 112 1.05 -12.96 -8.81
N GLU A 113 0.74 -12.61 -7.55
CA GLU A 113 0.71 -11.21 -7.11
C GLU A 113 2.10 -10.69 -6.72
N ALA A 114 2.39 -9.45 -7.12
CA ALA A 114 3.64 -8.79 -6.82
C ALA A 114 3.61 -8.22 -5.40
N PHE A 115 4.48 -8.74 -4.53
CA PHE A 115 4.78 -8.13 -3.24
C PHE A 115 6.12 -7.39 -3.29
N SER A 116 6.17 -6.24 -2.63
CA SER A 116 7.40 -5.50 -2.40
C SER A 116 7.62 -5.29 -0.90
N LYS A 117 8.88 -5.40 -0.45
CA LYS A 117 9.30 -5.01 0.90
C LYS A 117 10.10 -3.72 0.78
N ASN A 118 9.73 -2.69 1.55
CA ASN A 118 10.44 -1.41 1.62
C ASN A 118 10.86 -1.10 3.08
N LYS A 119 11.51 0.04 3.32
CA LYS A 119 11.97 0.48 4.66
C LYS A 119 10.82 0.64 5.68
N THR A 120 9.60 0.70 5.18
CA THR A 120 8.41 0.95 5.96
C THR A 120 7.61 -0.35 6.23
N GLY A 121 7.81 -1.44 5.45
CA GLY A 121 7.04 -2.70 5.58
C GLY A 121 6.85 -3.47 4.27
N TRP A 122 5.87 -4.39 4.24
CA TRP A 122 5.43 -5.10 3.02
C TRP A 122 4.23 -4.40 2.37
N SER A 123 4.16 -4.38 1.05
CA SER A 123 2.97 -3.94 0.31
C SER A 123 1.81 -4.94 0.48
N GLN A 124 0.56 -4.46 0.47
CA GLN A 124 -0.63 -5.31 0.58
C GLN A 124 -0.91 -6.11 -0.71
N GLN A 125 -1.40 -7.34 -0.57
CA GLN A 125 -2.01 -8.10 -1.69
C GLN A 125 -3.35 -7.50 -2.07
N LEU A 126 -3.64 -7.49 -3.36
CA LEU A 126 -4.89 -6.95 -3.92
C LEU A 126 -5.74 -8.08 -4.48
N HIS A 127 -6.24 -8.91 -3.59
CA HIS A 127 -7.17 -9.97 -3.93
C HIS A 127 -8.51 -9.41 -4.40
N ASN A 128 -9.13 -10.04 -5.41
CA ASN A 128 -10.47 -9.66 -5.85
C ASN A 128 -11.55 -10.24 -4.93
N LYS A 129 -11.71 -9.59 -3.78
CA LYS A 129 -12.68 -9.97 -2.75
C LYS A 129 -14.12 -9.79 -3.22
N PHE A 130 -14.45 -8.71 -3.92
CA PHE A 130 -15.83 -8.47 -4.37
C PHE A 130 -16.29 -9.55 -5.35
N GLY A 131 -15.40 -10.04 -6.20
CA GLY A 131 -15.66 -11.16 -7.11
C GLY A 131 -16.01 -12.41 -6.33
N PHE A 132 -15.23 -12.75 -5.30
CA PHE A 132 -15.52 -13.90 -4.42
C PHE A 132 -16.84 -13.75 -3.68
N LEU A 133 -17.11 -12.56 -3.13
CA LEU A 133 -18.38 -12.23 -2.48
C LEU A 133 -19.57 -12.36 -3.45
N THR A 134 -19.40 -11.94 -4.71
CA THR A 134 -20.41 -12.12 -5.76
C THR A 134 -20.61 -13.60 -6.06
N GLY A 135 -19.54 -14.39 -6.14
CA GLY A 135 -19.60 -15.85 -6.27
C GLY A 135 -20.41 -16.51 -5.15
N PHE A 136 -20.24 -16.04 -3.91
CA PHE A 136 -20.99 -16.54 -2.74
C PHE A 136 -22.51 -16.37 -2.90
N LEU A 137 -22.98 -15.27 -3.52
CA LEU A 137 -24.40 -15.06 -3.80
C LEU A 137 -25.00 -16.16 -4.71
N PHE A 138 -24.17 -16.77 -5.56
CA PHE A 138 -24.56 -17.84 -6.48
C PHE A 138 -24.22 -19.24 -5.99
N LYS A 139 -23.70 -19.42 -4.77
CA LYS A 139 -23.18 -20.71 -4.31
C LYS A 139 -24.19 -21.87 -4.42
N ASP A 140 -25.48 -21.60 -4.22
CA ASP A 140 -26.55 -22.59 -4.21
C ASP A 140 -27.34 -22.67 -5.53
N VAL A 141 -26.93 -21.94 -6.58
CA VAL A 141 -27.72 -21.82 -7.82
C VAL A 141 -27.98 -23.16 -8.50
N ASN A 142 -27.01 -24.08 -8.46
CA ASN A 142 -27.13 -25.40 -9.06
C ASN A 142 -28.22 -26.24 -8.39
N GLU A 143 -28.31 -26.19 -7.05
CA GLU A 143 -29.35 -26.91 -6.30
C GLU A 143 -30.71 -26.24 -6.47
N ILE A 144 -30.76 -24.91 -6.49
CA ILE A 144 -32.00 -24.15 -6.73
C ILE A 144 -32.62 -24.49 -8.09
N LEU A 145 -31.79 -24.67 -9.12
CA LEU A 145 -32.20 -24.92 -10.51
C LEU A 145 -32.12 -26.39 -10.92
N LYS A 146 -31.87 -27.31 -10.00
CA LYS A 146 -31.70 -28.75 -10.28
C LYS A 146 -32.88 -29.41 -11.00
N LYS A 147 -34.09 -28.88 -10.81
CA LYS A 147 -35.33 -29.35 -11.46
C LYS A 147 -35.68 -28.58 -12.73
N THR A 148 -34.91 -27.55 -13.08
CA THR A 148 -35.11 -26.74 -14.27
C THR A 148 -34.44 -27.42 -15.46
N GLU A 149 -35.22 -27.77 -16.47
CA GLU A 149 -34.68 -28.24 -17.74
C GLU A 149 -33.89 -27.10 -18.40
N ASN A 150 -32.62 -27.34 -18.72
CA ASN A 150 -31.69 -26.35 -19.29
C ASN A 150 -31.57 -25.03 -18.49
N PRO A 151 -31.02 -25.05 -17.26
CA PRO A 151 -30.96 -23.89 -16.39
C PRO A 151 -30.12 -22.75 -16.96
N THR A 152 -30.66 -21.53 -17.04
CA THR A 152 -29.93 -20.35 -17.57
C THR A 152 -28.68 -20.06 -16.74
N TYR A 153 -28.71 -20.26 -15.42
CA TYR A 153 -27.60 -19.97 -14.52
C TYR A 153 -26.89 -21.26 -14.09
N LEU A 154 -25.56 -21.25 -14.09
CA LEU A 154 -24.73 -22.36 -13.65
C LEU A 154 -23.51 -21.87 -12.88
N HIS A 155 -23.26 -22.46 -11.72
CA HIS A 155 -22.03 -22.26 -10.95
C HIS A 155 -21.08 -23.44 -11.15
N ILE A 156 -19.88 -23.19 -11.63
CA ILE A 156 -18.87 -24.21 -11.83
C ILE A 156 -18.15 -24.47 -10.50
N ASN A 157 -18.19 -25.72 -10.03
CA ASN A 157 -17.46 -26.20 -8.85
C ASN A 157 -17.65 -25.42 -7.53
N PRO A 158 -18.86 -24.92 -7.16
CA PRO A 158 -19.04 -24.27 -5.88
C PRO A 158 -18.67 -25.16 -4.69
N GLU A 159 -18.83 -26.48 -4.84
CA GLU A 159 -18.49 -27.48 -3.81
C GLU A 159 -17.00 -27.60 -3.50
N LEU A 160 -16.13 -27.08 -4.38
CA LEU A 160 -14.68 -27.08 -4.17
C LEU A 160 -14.19 -25.82 -3.44
N VAL A 161 -15.07 -24.84 -3.22
CA VAL A 161 -14.77 -23.60 -2.50
C VAL A 161 -15.11 -23.78 -1.04
N GLU A 162 -14.08 -23.86 -0.20
CA GLU A 162 -14.17 -24.16 1.23
C GLU A 162 -15.17 -23.26 2.00
N LEU A 163 -15.12 -21.95 1.74
CA LEU A 163 -16.01 -20.98 2.40
C LEU A 163 -17.46 -21.06 1.89
N PHE A 164 -17.76 -21.83 0.84
CA PHE A 164 -19.13 -21.95 0.34
C PHE A 164 -19.91 -23.07 1.05
N ASP A 165 -19.22 -23.98 1.72
CA ASP A 165 -19.82 -25.05 2.54
C ASP A 165 -20.79 -24.46 3.58
N GLU A 166 -21.99 -25.03 3.68
CA GLU A 166 -23.01 -24.61 4.66
C GLU A 166 -22.53 -24.79 6.12
N ASN A 167 -21.65 -25.76 6.37
CA ASN A 167 -21.07 -26.03 7.69
C ASN A 167 -19.98 -25.02 8.08
N SER A 168 -19.56 -24.14 7.16
CA SER A 168 -18.52 -23.14 7.37
C SER A 168 -19.08 -21.78 7.80
N SER A 169 -20.30 -21.69 8.34
CA SER A 169 -20.96 -20.41 8.68
C SER A 169 -20.13 -19.51 9.62
N ILE A 170 -19.47 -20.10 10.63
CA ILE A 170 -18.57 -19.36 11.53
C ILE A 170 -17.36 -18.80 10.76
N PHE A 171 -16.81 -19.56 9.82
CA PHE A 171 -15.71 -19.10 8.97
C PHE A 171 -16.17 -18.06 7.93
N GLN A 172 -17.40 -18.15 7.44
CA GLN A 172 -18.01 -17.16 6.54
C GLN A 172 -18.19 -15.82 7.27
N GLU A 173 -18.79 -15.84 8.46
CA GLU A 173 -18.95 -14.65 9.32
C GLU A 173 -17.60 -14.01 9.62
N HIS A 174 -16.63 -14.83 10.04
CA HIS A 174 -15.26 -14.37 10.30
C HIS A 174 -14.50 -13.98 9.03
N ALA A 175 -14.78 -14.50 7.83
CA ALA A 175 -14.07 -14.10 6.62
C ALA A 175 -14.62 -12.77 6.09
N PHE A 176 -15.95 -12.70 5.94
CA PHE A 176 -16.64 -11.62 5.26
C PHE A 176 -16.81 -10.39 6.15
N GLY A 177 -16.70 -10.53 7.47
CA GLY A 177 -16.71 -9.41 8.41
C GLY A 177 -18.01 -8.61 8.29
N GLU A 178 -17.89 -7.29 8.10
CA GLU A 178 -19.04 -6.38 8.02
C GLU A 178 -19.99 -6.72 6.86
N SER A 179 -19.49 -7.37 5.81
CA SER A 179 -20.29 -7.71 4.62
C SER A 179 -21.19 -8.95 4.80
N TYR A 180 -21.03 -9.73 5.88
CA TYR A 180 -21.73 -11.01 6.03
C TYR A 180 -23.25 -10.89 6.05
N ASP A 181 -23.80 -10.01 6.88
CA ASP A 181 -25.26 -9.83 7.00
C ASP A 181 -25.87 -9.33 5.68
N LEU A 182 -25.18 -8.39 5.03
CA LEU A 182 -25.57 -7.87 3.71
C LEU A 182 -25.59 -8.99 2.66
N LEU A 183 -24.58 -9.86 2.65
CA LEU A 183 -24.49 -11.00 1.73
C LEU A 183 -25.69 -11.95 1.91
N LEU A 184 -26.06 -12.26 3.15
CA LEU A 184 -27.20 -13.12 3.43
C LEU A 184 -28.52 -12.48 2.98
N GLU A 185 -28.69 -11.17 3.20
CA GLU A 185 -29.85 -10.42 2.70
C GLU A 185 -29.97 -10.51 1.17
N TYR A 186 -28.91 -10.13 0.46
CA TYR A 186 -28.90 -10.12 -1.00
C TYR A 186 -29.03 -11.52 -1.60
N LYS A 187 -28.40 -12.53 -0.99
CA LYS A 187 -28.54 -13.94 -1.38
C LYS A 187 -30.00 -14.37 -1.29
N ASN A 188 -30.67 -14.14 -0.17
CA ASN A 188 -32.09 -14.50 0.01
C ASN A 188 -33.02 -13.83 -1.01
N ILE A 189 -32.73 -12.58 -1.39
CA ILE A 189 -33.48 -11.86 -2.43
C ILE A 189 -33.19 -12.47 -3.81
N LEU A 190 -31.92 -12.77 -4.10
CA LEU A 190 -31.46 -13.33 -5.36
C LEU A 190 -32.04 -14.73 -5.62
N GLU A 191 -32.06 -15.61 -4.62
CA GLU A 191 -32.59 -16.97 -4.74
C GLU A 191 -34.05 -17.01 -5.23
N LYS A 192 -34.88 -16.06 -4.75
CA LYS A 192 -36.29 -15.94 -5.18
C LYS A 192 -36.41 -15.57 -6.65
N LYS A 193 -35.45 -14.81 -7.18
CA LYS A 193 -35.42 -14.39 -8.59
C LYS A 193 -34.77 -15.44 -9.50
N LEU A 194 -33.77 -16.16 -9.01
CA LEU A 194 -33.14 -17.28 -9.72
C LEU A 194 -34.15 -18.35 -10.11
N LYS A 195 -35.06 -18.73 -9.20
CA LYS A 195 -36.15 -19.69 -9.50
C LYS A 195 -37.05 -19.25 -10.65
N LYS A 196 -37.21 -17.94 -10.86
CA LYS A 196 -38.00 -17.36 -11.97
C LYS A 196 -37.16 -17.09 -13.22
N GLN A 197 -35.84 -17.28 -13.15
CA GLN A 197 -34.86 -16.95 -14.19
C GLN A 197 -35.01 -15.49 -14.70
N ASP A 198 -35.39 -14.57 -13.80
CA ASP A 198 -35.68 -13.16 -14.11
C ASP A 198 -34.40 -12.33 -14.20
N HIS A 199 -33.73 -12.40 -15.35
CA HIS A 199 -32.39 -11.85 -15.55
C HIS A 199 -32.29 -10.35 -15.26
N LYS A 200 -33.25 -9.53 -15.74
CA LYS A 200 -33.18 -8.07 -15.51
C LYS A 200 -33.25 -7.74 -14.02
N ASN A 201 -34.08 -8.45 -13.24
CA ASN A 201 -34.12 -8.22 -11.79
C ASN A 201 -32.91 -8.81 -11.06
N ILE A 202 -32.35 -9.94 -11.54
CA ILE A 202 -31.08 -10.47 -11.01
C ILE A 202 -29.95 -9.44 -11.18
N LEU A 203 -29.79 -8.85 -12.36
CA LEU A 203 -28.80 -7.80 -12.60
C LEU A 203 -29.02 -6.56 -11.73
N LYS A 204 -30.28 -6.14 -11.52
CA LYS A 204 -30.60 -5.03 -10.60
C LYS A 204 -30.16 -5.34 -9.17
N ILE A 205 -30.35 -6.57 -8.71
CA ILE A 205 -29.92 -7.02 -7.38
C ILE A 205 -28.40 -7.02 -7.28
N LEU A 206 -27.69 -7.56 -8.29
CA LEU A 206 -26.22 -7.55 -8.30
C LEU A 206 -25.66 -6.12 -8.34
N LYS A 207 -26.22 -5.25 -9.18
CA LYS A 207 -25.83 -3.83 -9.23
C LYS A 207 -26.02 -3.16 -7.87
N ALA A 208 -27.17 -3.33 -7.24
CA ALA A 208 -27.45 -2.74 -5.93
C ALA A 208 -26.48 -3.27 -4.86
N PHE A 209 -26.21 -4.58 -4.88
CA PHE A 209 -25.20 -5.20 -4.01
C PHE A 209 -23.81 -4.57 -4.20
N TRP A 210 -23.37 -4.43 -5.46
CA TRP A 210 -22.08 -3.82 -5.79
C TRP A 210 -22.00 -2.34 -5.39
N GLU A 211 -23.08 -1.58 -5.62
CA GLU A 211 -23.17 -0.18 -5.18
C GLU A 211 -23.13 -0.07 -3.65
N ASP A 212 -23.80 -0.96 -2.91
CA ASP A 212 -23.76 -0.99 -1.45
C ASP A 212 -22.36 -1.34 -0.92
N ILE A 213 -21.70 -2.38 -1.45
CA ILE A 213 -20.36 -2.74 -0.98
C ILE A 213 -19.32 -1.67 -1.28
N TYR A 214 -19.44 -1.00 -2.43
CA TYR A 214 -18.53 0.07 -2.83
C TYR A 214 -18.77 1.36 -2.04
N SER A 215 -20.02 1.83 -1.97
CA SER A 215 -20.36 3.12 -1.36
C SER A 215 -20.25 3.13 0.17
N ARG A 216 -20.49 1.98 0.81
CA ARG A 216 -20.39 1.85 2.28
C ARG A 216 -19.01 1.36 2.74
N GLU A 217 -18.08 1.11 1.82
CA GLU A 217 -16.70 0.73 2.12
C GLU A 217 -16.58 -0.48 3.05
N PHE A 218 -17.39 -1.52 2.82
CA PHE A 218 -17.45 -2.68 3.71
C PHE A 218 -16.09 -3.34 3.88
N LYS A 219 -15.75 -3.69 5.12
CA LYS A 219 -14.49 -4.35 5.45
C LYS A 219 -14.67 -5.83 5.74
N THR A 220 -13.76 -6.62 5.19
CA THR A 220 -13.54 -8.01 5.59
C THR A 220 -12.81 -8.05 6.92
N ASN A 221 -12.75 -9.20 7.58
CA ASN A 221 -12.13 -9.32 8.91
C ASN A 221 -10.63 -8.98 8.98
N SER A 222 -9.93 -9.05 7.84
CA SER A 222 -8.58 -8.49 7.71
C SER A 222 -8.53 -6.94 7.78
N ASN A 223 -9.66 -6.26 8.04
CA ASN A 223 -9.86 -4.81 7.90
C ASN A 223 -9.57 -4.27 6.49
N GLN A 224 -9.44 -5.15 5.50
CA GLN A 224 -9.29 -4.79 4.10
C GLN A 224 -10.68 -4.61 3.47
N LEU A 225 -10.80 -3.61 2.61
CA LEU A 225 -12.00 -3.33 1.83
C LEU A 225 -12.40 -4.53 0.99
N ALA A 226 -13.72 -4.75 0.92
CA ALA A 226 -14.30 -5.79 0.10
C ALA A 226 -14.27 -5.47 -1.39
N ALA A 227 -14.26 -4.19 -1.78
CA ALA A 227 -14.28 -3.73 -3.17
C ALA A 227 -13.28 -2.59 -3.40
N THR A 228 -12.64 -2.60 -4.58
CA THR A 228 -11.85 -1.46 -5.09
C THR A 228 -12.62 -0.79 -6.23
N GLN A 229 -12.05 0.24 -6.86
CA GLN A 229 -12.66 0.93 -8.00
C GLN A 229 -12.91 -0.02 -9.20
N ASP A 230 -12.28 -1.19 -9.25
CA ASP A 230 -12.53 -2.24 -10.25
C ASP A 230 -13.98 -2.76 -10.29
N ILE A 231 -14.77 -2.53 -9.25
CA ILE A 231 -16.19 -2.87 -9.20
C ILE A 231 -17.06 -1.98 -10.10
N LEU A 232 -16.61 -0.75 -10.41
CA LEU A 232 -17.36 0.20 -11.25
C LEU A 232 -17.62 -0.37 -12.65
N PHE A 233 -16.76 -1.27 -13.11
CA PHE A 233 -16.88 -1.94 -14.39
C PHE A 233 -18.02 -2.93 -14.38
N SER A 234 -18.16 -3.73 -13.32
CA SER A 234 -19.28 -4.66 -13.15
C SER A 234 -20.60 -3.88 -13.08
N ILE A 235 -20.62 -2.75 -12.37
CA ILE A 235 -21.77 -1.84 -12.29
C ILE A 235 -22.17 -1.31 -13.68
N GLU A 236 -21.22 -0.74 -14.45
CA GLU A 236 -21.52 -0.22 -15.79
C GLU A 236 -21.85 -1.32 -16.81
N TYR A 237 -21.21 -2.49 -16.71
CA TYR A 237 -21.55 -3.63 -17.55
C TYR A 237 -22.98 -4.09 -17.28
N ALA A 238 -23.39 -4.19 -16.01
CA ALA A 238 -24.77 -4.53 -15.67
C ALA A 238 -25.76 -3.49 -16.21
N ASN A 239 -25.42 -2.19 -16.21
CA ASN A 239 -26.23 -1.16 -16.85
C ASN A 239 -26.42 -1.41 -18.35
N TYR A 240 -25.34 -1.78 -19.05
CA TYR A 240 -25.41 -2.20 -20.46
C TYR A 240 -26.34 -3.41 -20.64
N LEU A 241 -26.13 -4.50 -19.88
CA LEU A 241 -26.92 -5.73 -20.00
C LEU A 241 -28.42 -5.48 -19.73
N MET A 242 -28.76 -4.64 -18.74
CA MET A 242 -30.14 -4.28 -18.44
C MET A 242 -30.80 -3.46 -19.56
N SER A 243 -30.01 -2.63 -20.25
CA SER A 243 -30.45 -1.76 -21.35
C SER A 243 -30.61 -2.53 -22.65
N SER A 244 -29.89 -3.64 -22.82
CA SER A 244 -30.08 -4.51 -23.98
C SER A 244 -31.42 -5.27 -23.93
N ASN A 245 -31.90 -5.59 -25.12
CA ASN A 245 -33.10 -6.40 -25.35
C ASN A 245 -32.78 -7.82 -25.81
N LEU A 246 -31.50 -8.20 -25.90
CA LEU A 246 -31.11 -9.55 -26.27
C LEU A 246 -31.43 -10.55 -25.16
N PRO A 247 -32.00 -11.73 -25.49
CA PRO A 247 -32.28 -12.76 -24.50
C PRO A 247 -30.98 -13.37 -23.95
N LEU A 248 -31.00 -13.70 -22.66
CA LEU A 248 -29.90 -14.42 -22.00
C LEU A 248 -30.08 -15.93 -22.20
N PHE A 249 -29.09 -16.58 -22.82
CA PHE A 249 -29.06 -18.03 -23.01
C PHE A 249 -28.40 -18.76 -21.84
N ARG A 250 -27.25 -18.26 -21.38
CA ARG A 250 -26.49 -18.86 -20.28
C ARG A 250 -25.80 -17.78 -19.44
N TYR A 251 -25.64 -18.04 -18.15
CA TYR A 251 -24.86 -17.25 -17.20
C TYR A 251 -23.99 -18.22 -16.39
N TYR A 252 -22.68 -18.15 -16.61
CA TYR A 252 -21.70 -18.96 -15.90
C TYR A 252 -21.04 -18.13 -14.79
N THR A 253 -20.88 -18.76 -13.63
CA THR A 253 -20.07 -18.22 -12.53
C THR A 253 -19.17 -19.30 -11.95
N GLY A 254 -18.00 -18.95 -11.42
CA GLY A 254 -17.14 -19.93 -10.76
C GLY A 254 -15.73 -19.43 -10.41
N PRO A 255 -15.00 -20.19 -9.59
CA PRO A 255 -13.64 -19.86 -9.18
C PRO A 255 -12.66 -20.13 -10.32
N ASP A 256 -11.82 -19.16 -10.70
CA ASP A 256 -10.70 -19.32 -11.64
C ASP A 256 -11.05 -20.03 -12.97
N ILE A 257 -12.30 -19.95 -13.40
CA ILE A 257 -12.83 -20.69 -14.56
C ILE A 257 -12.21 -20.25 -15.89
N THR A 258 -11.59 -19.07 -15.95
CA THR A 258 -10.92 -18.55 -17.16
C THR A 258 -9.40 -18.47 -16.99
N TYR A 259 -8.81 -19.11 -15.98
CA TYR A 259 -7.36 -19.10 -15.77
C TYR A 259 -6.64 -19.91 -16.86
N PRO A 260 -5.39 -19.58 -17.24
CA PRO A 260 -4.69 -20.30 -18.30
C PRO A 260 -4.46 -21.75 -17.88
N ILE A 261 -4.72 -22.74 -18.76
CA ILE A 261 -4.61 -24.17 -18.41
C ILE A 261 -3.18 -24.69 -18.55
N GLU A 262 -2.34 -24.03 -19.36
CA GLU A 262 -0.96 -24.46 -19.64
C GLU A 262 -0.12 -24.69 -18.38
N GLN A 263 0.86 -25.57 -18.47
CA GLN A 263 1.78 -25.87 -17.36
C GLN A 263 3.07 -25.05 -17.47
N SER A 264 3.56 -24.57 -16.33
CA SER A 264 4.88 -23.92 -16.22
C SER A 264 5.56 -24.32 -14.91
N ILE A 265 6.82 -23.91 -14.70
CA ILE A 265 7.56 -24.15 -13.44
C ILE A 265 6.80 -23.58 -12.23
N LYS A 266 6.05 -22.48 -12.42
CA LYS A 266 5.28 -21.81 -11.37
C LYS A 266 3.78 -22.15 -11.38
N GLN A 267 3.28 -22.80 -12.44
CA GLN A 267 1.87 -23.12 -12.61
C GLN A 267 1.70 -24.62 -12.91
N LYS A 268 1.29 -25.36 -11.89
CA LYS A 268 1.09 -26.80 -11.97
C LYS A 268 -0.36 -27.13 -12.36
N LYS A 269 -0.56 -28.34 -12.88
CA LYS A 269 -1.87 -28.84 -13.34
C LYS A 269 -2.98 -28.72 -12.30
N GLY A 270 -2.68 -28.91 -11.00
CA GLY A 270 -3.69 -28.86 -9.94
C GLY A 270 -4.22 -27.45 -9.66
N ALA A 271 -3.46 -26.42 -10.03
CA ALA A 271 -3.85 -25.02 -9.84
C ALA A 271 -4.96 -24.57 -10.80
N THR A 272 -5.13 -25.24 -11.94
CA THR A 272 -6.02 -24.83 -13.05
C THR A 272 -7.25 -25.74 -13.20
N LYS A 273 -7.57 -26.51 -12.15
CA LYS A 273 -8.65 -27.53 -12.12
C LYS A 273 -10.03 -27.00 -12.53
N HIS A 274 -10.35 -25.75 -12.20
CA HIS A 274 -11.65 -25.17 -12.50
C HIS A 274 -11.81 -24.81 -13.97
N SER A 275 -10.78 -24.22 -14.56
CA SER A 275 -10.75 -23.88 -15.99
C SER A 275 -10.77 -25.15 -16.85
N GLN A 276 -10.01 -26.20 -16.45
CA GLN A 276 -10.02 -27.52 -17.11
C GLN A 276 -11.44 -28.12 -17.19
N LYS A 277 -12.27 -27.95 -16.15
CA LYS A 277 -13.65 -28.44 -16.15
C LYS A 277 -14.60 -27.52 -16.91
N PHE A 278 -14.39 -26.20 -16.82
CA PHE A 278 -15.27 -25.22 -17.44
C PHE A 278 -15.22 -25.25 -18.97
N VAL A 279 -14.02 -25.35 -19.57
CA VAL A 279 -13.84 -25.23 -21.02
C VAL A 279 -14.69 -26.25 -21.81
N PRO A 280 -14.68 -27.56 -21.50
CA PRO A 280 -15.54 -28.52 -22.20
C PRO A 280 -17.04 -28.24 -22.03
N ILE A 281 -17.46 -27.84 -20.82
CA ILE A 281 -18.86 -27.48 -20.54
C ILE A 281 -19.28 -26.29 -21.39
N PHE A 282 -18.47 -25.24 -21.42
CA PHE A 282 -18.74 -24.04 -22.20
C PHE A 282 -18.82 -24.33 -23.70
N LEU A 283 -17.84 -25.07 -24.24
CA LEU A 283 -17.77 -25.40 -25.67
C LEU A 283 -18.95 -26.26 -26.15
N SER A 284 -19.43 -27.20 -25.31
CA SER A 284 -20.60 -28.02 -25.64
C SER A 284 -21.91 -27.22 -25.83
N ASN A 285 -21.95 -25.97 -25.31
CA ASN A 285 -23.11 -25.08 -25.44
C ASN A 285 -23.00 -24.14 -26.66
N LEU A 286 -21.88 -24.14 -27.40
CA LEU A 286 -21.75 -23.36 -28.63
C LEU A 286 -22.38 -24.15 -29.79
N GLN A 287 -23.57 -23.76 -30.22
CA GLN A 287 -24.34 -24.43 -31.28
C GLN A 287 -24.82 -23.45 -32.35
N ALA A 288 -25.03 -23.92 -33.59
CA ALA A 288 -25.59 -23.10 -34.65
C ALA A 288 -27.07 -22.79 -34.39
N ILE A 289 -27.46 -21.51 -34.46
CA ILE A 289 -28.86 -21.10 -34.33
C ILE A 289 -29.59 -21.41 -35.63
N ASN A 290 -30.70 -22.16 -35.53
CA ASN A 290 -31.49 -22.61 -36.69
C ASN A 290 -30.68 -23.35 -37.77
N ASN A 291 -29.54 -23.96 -37.39
CA ASN A 291 -28.58 -24.59 -38.30
C ASN A 291 -28.00 -23.62 -39.37
N GLU A 292 -27.99 -22.31 -39.09
CA GLU A 292 -27.40 -21.29 -39.95
C GLU A 292 -26.03 -20.83 -39.42
N PRO A 293 -25.16 -20.28 -40.28
CA PRO A 293 -23.88 -19.69 -39.88
C PRO A 293 -24.04 -18.69 -38.73
N THR A 294 -23.51 -19.07 -37.57
CA THR A 294 -23.64 -18.36 -36.30
C THR A 294 -22.26 -17.96 -35.80
N VAL A 295 -22.10 -16.68 -35.44
CA VAL A 295 -20.89 -16.20 -34.78
C VAL A 295 -21.14 -16.01 -33.28
N TYR A 296 -20.21 -16.48 -32.46
CA TYR A 296 -20.11 -16.19 -31.04
C TYR A 296 -19.12 -15.05 -30.83
N ILE A 297 -19.61 -13.88 -30.43
CA ILE A 297 -18.84 -12.65 -30.29
C ILE A 297 -18.32 -12.55 -28.87
N PHE A 298 -17.05 -12.86 -28.66
CA PHE A 298 -16.39 -12.77 -27.36
C PHE A 298 -16.03 -11.32 -27.10
N CYS A 299 -16.65 -10.75 -26.07
CA CYS A 299 -16.52 -9.33 -25.78
C CYS A 299 -16.38 -9.06 -24.29
N SER A 300 -15.66 -8.00 -23.93
CA SER A 300 -15.36 -7.66 -22.54
C SER A 300 -15.20 -6.15 -22.40
N PHE A 301 -15.71 -5.59 -21.31
CA PHE A 301 -15.56 -4.15 -21.06
C PHE A 301 -14.10 -3.76 -21.04
N VAL A 302 -13.27 -4.58 -20.38
CA VAL A 302 -11.88 -4.27 -20.07
C VAL A 302 -10.93 -5.25 -20.72
N ASP A 303 -9.71 -4.77 -20.93
CA ASP A 303 -8.55 -5.57 -21.31
C ASP A 303 -8.20 -6.51 -20.16
N GLY A 304 -8.90 -7.64 -20.09
CA GLY A 304 -8.77 -8.62 -19.01
C GLY A 304 -8.22 -9.95 -19.50
N VAL A 305 -7.50 -10.63 -18.59
CA VAL A 305 -7.00 -12.00 -18.76
C VAL A 305 -8.15 -12.95 -19.07
N GLY A 306 -9.32 -12.81 -18.41
CA GLY A 306 -10.43 -13.77 -18.55
C GLY A 306 -10.88 -14.07 -19.98
N LYS A 307 -11.13 -13.06 -20.83
CA LYS A 307 -11.55 -13.29 -22.23
C LYS A 307 -10.43 -13.91 -23.07
N SER A 308 -9.27 -13.26 -23.10
CA SER A 308 -8.14 -13.65 -23.94
C SER A 308 -7.62 -15.03 -23.57
N THR A 309 -7.54 -15.30 -22.26
CA THR A 309 -7.14 -16.60 -21.74
C THR A 309 -8.18 -17.68 -22.00
N MET A 310 -9.49 -17.37 -21.85
CA MET A 310 -10.53 -18.34 -22.23
C MET A 310 -10.44 -18.69 -23.72
N LEU A 311 -10.21 -17.71 -24.59
CA LEU A 311 -10.08 -17.97 -26.03
C LEU A 311 -8.87 -18.82 -26.36
N GLY A 312 -7.71 -18.57 -25.74
CA GLY A 312 -6.57 -19.42 -26.01
C GLY A 312 -6.63 -20.79 -25.30
N ASN A 313 -7.37 -20.93 -24.19
CA ASN A 313 -7.79 -22.24 -23.68
C ASN A 313 -8.69 -22.98 -24.68
N VAL A 314 -9.57 -22.27 -25.39
CA VAL A 314 -10.39 -22.83 -26.47
C VAL A 314 -9.52 -23.27 -27.65
N LYS A 315 -8.57 -22.44 -28.10
CA LYS A 315 -7.61 -22.79 -29.17
C LYS A 315 -6.80 -24.04 -28.79
N ASN A 316 -6.24 -24.08 -27.58
CA ASN A 316 -5.54 -25.25 -27.05
C ASN A 316 -6.43 -26.50 -26.99
N TRP A 317 -7.70 -26.37 -26.56
CA TRP A 317 -8.61 -27.51 -26.53
C TRP A 317 -8.97 -28.01 -27.93
N MET A 318 -9.07 -27.11 -28.92
CA MET A 318 -9.27 -27.50 -30.32
C MET A 318 -8.10 -28.31 -30.86
N ASP A 319 -6.87 -27.94 -30.50
CA ASP A 319 -5.65 -28.57 -31.01
C ASP A 319 -5.28 -29.86 -30.25
N PHE A 320 -5.52 -29.90 -28.94
CA PHE A 320 -5.01 -30.96 -28.05
C PHE A 320 -6.09 -31.72 -27.26
N GLY A 321 -7.35 -31.27 -27.27
CA GLY A 321 -8.43 -31.89 -26.52
C GLY A 321 -8.12 -31.95 -25.02
N ASP A 322 -8.23 -33.14 -24.42
CA ASP A 322 -7.97 -33.34 -22.99
C ASP A 322 -6.47 -33.52 -22.64
N ASP A 323 -5.57 -33.43 -23.63
CA ASP A 323 -4.12 -33.59 -23.44
C ASP A 323 -3.45 -32.28 -22.95
N ILE A 324 -3.75 -31.93 -21.70
CA ILE A 324 -3.31 -30.69 -21.04
C ILE A 324 -1.77 -30.52 -21.02
N GLU A 325 -1.01 -31.62 -21.08
CA GLU A 325 0.46 -31.56 -21.07
C GLU A 325 1.03 -30.97 -22.37
N LYS A 326 0.25 -30.97 -23.45
CA LYS A 326 0.60 -30.37 -24.75
C LYS A 326 0.12 -28.95 -24.93
N TYR A 327 -0.67 -28.42 -23.99
CA TYR A 327 -1.21 -27.08 -24.10
C TYR A 327 -0.08 -26.06 -24.24
N GLU A 328 -0.18 -25.25 -25.27
CA GLU A 328 0.76 -24.19 -25.54
C GLU A 328 0.41 -22.94 -24.73
N ARG A 329 1.38 -22.05 -24.63
CA ARG A 329 1.22 -20.82 -23.87
C ARG A 329 0.15 -19.94 -24.52
N THR A 330 -0.74 -19.44 -23.69
CA THR A 330 -1.83 -18.59 -24.15
C THR A 330 -1.32 -17.18 -24.44
N ASP A 331 -1.45 -16.70 -25.69
CA ASP A 331 -1.15 -15.30 -25.99
C ASP A 331 -2.24 -14.42 -25.37
N ASN A 332 -1.82 -13.62 -24.39
CA ASN A 332 -2.67 -12.66 -23.69
C ASN A 332 -2.47 -11.25 -24.26
N SER A 333 -1.94 -11.09 -25.47
CA SER A 333 -1.91 -9.80 -26.16
C SER A 333 -3.29 -9.53 -26.78
N SER A 334 -3.96 -8.43 -26.40
CA SER A 334 -5.22 -8.07 -27.09
C SER A 334 -4.83 -7.58 -28.48
N SER A 335 -5.42 -8.22 -29.48
CA SER A 335 -5.49 -7.68 -30.82
C SER A 335 -6.25 -6.36 -30.80
N GLN A 336 -5.83 -5.38 -31.61
CA GLN A 336 -6.63 -4.19 -31.90
C GLN A 336 -7.70 -4.47 -32.98
N PHE A 337 -7.64 -5.64 -33.61
CA PHE A 337 -8.54 -6.10 -34.65
C PHE A 337 -9.51 -7.14 -34.12
N ALA A 338 -10.71 -7.18 -34.68
CA ALA A 338 -11.55 -8.36 -34.55
C ALA A 338 -10.98 -9.51 -35.40
N GLU A 339 -10.73 -10.65 -34.75
CA GLU A 339 -10.41 -11.92 -35.42
C GLU A 339 -11.69 -12.73 -35.55
N VAL A 340 -12.03 -13.20 -36.75
CA VAL A 340 -13.17 -14.10 -36.97
C VAL A 340 -12.64 -15.40 -37.55
N PHE A 341 -12.83 -16.49 -36.82
CA PHE A 341 -12.37 -17.82 -37.25
C PHE A 341 -13.47 -18.87 -37.10
N LYS A 342 -13.38 -19.92 -37.92
CA LYS A 342 -14.32 -21.03 -37.89
C LYS A 342 -13.94 -21.98 -36.75
N PHE A 343 -14.90 -22.26 -35.85
CA PHE A 343 -14.74 -23.20 -34.75
C PHE A 343 -15.23 -24.59 -35.14
N GLN A 344 -16.45 -24.67 -35.68
CA GLN A 344 -17.09 -25.90 -36.16
C GLN A 344 -17.96 -25.60 -37.40
N GLU A 345 -18.64 -26.61 -37.93
CA GLU A 345 -19.61 -26.39 -39.01
C GLU A 345 -20.69 -25.40 -38.56
N ASN A 346 -20.91 -24.35 -39.36
CA ASN A 346 -21.83 -23.24 -39.08
C ASN A 346 -21.57 -22.48 -37.76
N ILE A 347 -20.44 -22.70 -37.08
CA ILE A 347 -20.11 -22.03 -35.82
C ILE A 347 -18.77 -21.32 -35.97
N PHE A 348 -18.82 -20.01 -35.76
CA PHE A 348 -17.67 -19.11 -35.84
C PHE A 348 -17.47 -18.43 -34.49
N ILE A 349 -16.23 -18.06 -34.20
CA ILE A 349 -15.88 -17.25 -33.04
C ILE A 349 -15.33 -15.93 -33.55
N ALA A 350 -15.84 -14.83 -33.00
CA ALA A 350 -15.28 -13.51 -33.16
C ALA A 350 -14.61 -13.08 -31.86
N ASP A 351 -13.29 -12.93 -31.88
CA ASP A 351 -12.53 -12.33 -30.79
C ASP A 351 -12.48 -10.81 -30.98
N LEU A 352 -13.15 -10.06 -30.10
CA LEU A 352 -13.09 -8.60 -30.13
C LEU A 352 -11.96 -8.06 -29.24
N PRO A 353 -11.32 -6.92 -29.59
CA PRO A 353 -10.61 -6.12 -28.60
C PRO A 353 -11.56 -5.80 -27.44
N ALA A 354 -11.00 -5.58 -26.25
CA ALA A 354 -11.84 -5.08 -25.16
C ALA A 354 -12.41 -3.72 -25.54
N GLN A 355 -13.67 -3.48 -25.20
CA GLN A 355 -14.37 -2.29 -25.69
C GLN A 355 -13.80 -1.00 -25.11
N VAL A 356 -13.28 -1.03 -23.87
CA VAL A 356 -12.55 0.11 -23.29
C VAL A 356 -11.25 0.41 -24.03
N SER A 357 -10.70 -0.55 -24.77
CA SER A 357 -9.48 -0.32 -25.58
C SER A 357 -9.72 0.68 -26.70
N HIS A 358 -10.98 0.95 -27.10
CA HIS A 358 -11.31 2.04 -28.02
C HIS A 358 -11.24 3.43 -27.37
N PHE A 359 -11.14 3.49 -26.04
CA PHE A 359 -11.10 4.71 -25.26
C PHE A 359 -9.86 4.78 -24.36
N THR A 360 -8.88 3.89 -24.59
CA THR A 360 -7.60 3.83 -23.87
C THR A 360 -6.46 3.49 -24.83
N TYR A 361 -5.23 3.59 -24.37
CA TYR A 361 -4.02 3.33 -25.15
C TYR A 361 -3.30 2.07 -24.65
N LYS A 362 -2.40 1.52 -25.49
CA LYS A 362 -1.60 0.33 -25.19
C LYS A 362 -0.10 0.65 -25.38
N PRO A 363 0.61 0.99 -24.29
CA PRO A 363 2.06 1.14 -24.32
C PRO A 363 2.74 -0.19 -24.68
N ASP A 364 3.88 -0.11 -25.36
CA ASP A 364 4.65 -1.26 -25.81
C ASP A 364 6.16 -0.97 -25.78
N GLY A 365 6.97 -2.04 -25.89
CA GLY A 365 8.41 -1.99 -25.72
C GLY A 365 8.98 -3.26 -25.09
N LEU A 366 9.91 -3.10 -24.15
CA LEU A 366 10.63 -4.21 -23.50
C LEU A 366 10.43 -4.17 -21.98
N VAL A 367 10.50 -5.32 -21.32
CA VAL A 367 10.43 -5.45 -19.86
C VAL A 367 11.40 -6.51 -19.36
N TYR A 368 12.03 -6.25 -18.22
CA TYR A 368 12.80 -7.28 -17.51
C TYR A 368 11.87 -8.15 -16.66
N THR A 369 11.95 -9.47 -16.84
CA THR A 369 11.07 -10.45 -16.16
C THR A 369 11.88 -11.58 -15.57
N ASP A 370 11.33 -12.34 -14.62
CA ASP A 370 12.05 -13.47 -14.02
C ASP A 370 12.49 -14.47 -15.10
N PHE A 371 13.81 -14.65 -15.22
CA PHE A 371 14.39 -15.48 -16.27
C PHE A 371 14.02 -16.96 -16.13
N GLU A 372 13.75 -17.47 -14.93
CA GLU A 372 13.32 -18.86 -14.73
C GLU A 372 11.88 -19.08 -15.23
N SER A 373 11.09 -18.02 -15.33
CA SER A 373 9.72 -18.11 -15.86
C SER A 373 9.68 -18.08 -17.40
N GLU A 374 10.69 -17.51 -18.05
CA GLU A 374 10.73 -17.35 -19.51
C GLU A 374 11.67 -18.36 -20.21
N LEU A 375 12.67 -18.91 -19.51
CA LEU A 375 13.63 -19.86 -20.06
C LEU A 375 13.28 -21.30 -19.68
N LYS A 376 13.28 -22.21 -20.66
CA LYS A 376 13.07 -23.66 -20.44
C LYS A 376 14.37 -24.45 -20.24
N ASP A 377 15.51 -23.93 -20.70
CA ASP A 377 16.81 -24.62 -20.64
C ASP A 377 17.50 -24.44 -19.27
N THR A 378 17.44 -25.50 -18.46
CA THR A 378 18.10 -25.56 -17.15
C THR A 378 19.62 -25.41 -17.20
N THR A 379 20.26 -25.81 -18.31
CA THR A 379 21.71 -25.68 -18.49
C THR A 379 22.09 -24.22 -18.63
N PHE A 380 21.41 -23.50 -19.53
CA PHE A 380 21.60 -22.07 -19.74
C PHE A 380 21.33 -21.25 -18.47
N ILE A 381 20.30 -21.61 -17.70
CA ILE A 381 20.03 -21.00 -16.38
C ILE A 381 21.21 -21.16 -15.42
N SER A 382 21.82 -22.35 -15.37
CA SER A 382 22.99 -22.62 -14.53
C SER A 382 24.24 -21.87 -15.00
N GLU A 383 24.43 -21.73 -16.31
CA GLU A 383 25.53 -20.95 -16.88
C GLU A 383 25.46 -19.47 -16.48
N ILE A 384 24.28 -18.86 -16.53
CA ILE A 384 24.07 -17.47 -16.12
C ILE A 384 24.42 -17.28 -14.64
N ARG A 385 23.94 -18.17 -13.77
CA ARG A 385 24.27 -18.11 -12.33
C ARG A 385 25.77 -18.22 -12.08
N THR A 386 26.44 -19.11 -12.81
CA THR A 386 27.89 -19.29 -12.72
C THR A 386 28.63 -18.04 -13.21
N PHE A 387 28.18 -17.45 -14.32
CA PHE A 387 28.74 -16.21 -14.86
C PHE A 387 28.64 -15.05 -13.86
N ILE A 388 27.47 -14.84 -13.24
CA ILE A 388 27.27 -13.80 -12.22
C ILE A 388 28.23 -14.02 -11.04
N GLN A 389 28.31 -15.25 -10.52
CA GLN A 389 29.20 -15.57 -9.40
C GLN A 389 30.68 -15.30 -9.71
N GLN A 390 31.12 -15.63 -10.93
CA GLN A 390 32.51 -15.46 -11.35
C GLN A 390 32.88 -14.00 -11.68
N ASN A 391 31.92 -13.18 -12.11
CA ASN A 391 32.19 -11.84 -12.64
C ASN A 391 31.58 -10.70 -11.79
N LYS A 392 31.04 -10.99 -10.60
CA LYS A 392 30.28 -10.03 -9.80
C LYS A 392 30.99 -8.68 -9.58
N ASP A 393 32.28 -8.70 -9.23
CA ASP A 393 33.01 -7.48 -8.85
C ASP A 393 33.26 -6.62 -10.08
N PHE A 394 33.51 -7.26 -11.22
CA PHE A 394 33.61 -6.59 -12.52
C PHE A 394 32.26 -5.97 -12.93
N LEU A 395 31.17 -6.72 -12.85
CA LEU A 395 29.83 -6.23 -13.20
C LEU A 395 29.42 -5.05 -12.31
N PHE A 396 29.71 -5.13 -11.01
CA PHE A 396 29.47 -4.06 -10.05
C PHE A 396 30.25 -2.80 -10.41
N ASN A 397 31.57 -2.90 -10.59
CA ASN A 397 32.41 -1.75 -10.92
C ASN A 397 32.00 -1.11 -12.26
N SER A 398 31.75 -1.93 -13.28
CA SER A 398 31.32 -1.47 -14.60
C SER A 398 29.99 -0.72 -14.54
N TYR A 399 29.04 -1.18 -13.73
CA TYR A 399 27.78 -0.48 -13.51
C TYR A 399 27.99 0.92 -12.91
N PHE A 400 28.79 1.07 -11.85
CA PHE A 400 29.02 2.39 -11.24
C PHE A 400 29.78 3.35 -12.15
N GLU A 401 30.75 2.84 -12.91
CA GLU A 401 31.45 3.65 -13.92
C GLU A 401 30.49 4.14 -15.01
N ASN A 402 29.64 3.26 -15.53
CA ASN A 402 28.63 3.61 -16.52
C ASN A 402 27.57 4.57 -15.96
N ALA A 403 27.10 4.34 -14.73
CA ALA A 403 26.15 5.22 -14.06
C ALA A 403 26.69 6.64 -13.89
N LYS A 404 27.96 6.77 -13.45
CA LYS A 404 28.63 8.07 -13.33
C LYS A 404 28.82 8.76 -14.68
N LYS A 405 29.16 8.00 -15.72
CA LYS A 405 29.29 8.54 -17.08
C LYS A 405 27.94 9.09 -17.57
N ILE A 406 26.86 8.32 -17.42
CA ILE A 406 25.51 8.71 -17.82
C ILE A 406 25.04 9.92 -17.02
N GLU A 407 25.31 9.97 -15.71
CA GLU A 407 25.01 11.14 -14.86
C GLU A 407 25.64 12.42 -15.42
N LEU A 408 26.94 12.39 -15.77
CA LEU A 408 27.63 13.54 -16.35
C LEU A 408 27.04 13.97 -17.70
N GLU A 409 26.64 13.01 -18.54
CA GLU A 409 25.98 13.28 -19.82
C GLU A 409 24.59 13.93 -19.63
N LEU A 410 23.80 13.44 -18.67
CA LEU A 410 22.50 14.00 -18.32
C LEU A 410 22.64 15.40 -17.73
N ILE A 411 23.60 15.63 -16.82
CA ILE A 411 23.89 16.96 -16.26
C ILE A 411 24.30 17.94 -17.37
N ALA A 412 25.18 17.53 -18.28
CA ALA A 412 25.61 18.37 -19.40
C ALA A 412 24.43 18.74 -20.32
N ALA A 413 23.48 17.83 -20.51
CA ALA A 413 22.25 18.06 -21.24
C ALA A 413 21.15 18.73 -20.40
N ARG A 414 21.40 19.10 -19.14
CA ARG A 414 20.40 19.64 -18.21
C ARG A 414 19.15 18.75 -18.08
N PHE A 415 19.36 17.44 -18.08
CA PHE A 415 18.30 16.43 -18.02
C PHE A 415 17.27 16.61 -19.14
N SER A 416 17.72 16.96 -20.36
CA SER A 416 16.82 17.18 -21.49
C SER A 416 16.08 15.90 -21.90
N GLN A 417 14.86 16.09 -22.38
CA GLN A 417 13.98 15.03 -22.83
C GLN A 417 14.62 14.17 -23.94
N GLU A 418 15.34 14.80 -24.87
CA GLU A 418 15.97 14.12 -26.00
C GLU A 418 17.02 13.09 -25.55
N LYS A 419 17.70 13.32 -24.43
CA LYS A 419 18.66 12.35 -23.90
C LYS A 419 18.00 11.10 -23.34
N PHE A 420 16.87 11.25 -22.67
CA PHE A 420 16.08 10.12 -22.19
C PHE A 420 15.37 9.38 -23.32
N LEU A 421 15.08 10.05 -24.43
CA LEU A 421 14.41 9.45 -25.59
C LEU A 421 15.38 8.83 -26.61
N ALA A 422 16.69 9.02 -26.46
CA ALA A 422 17.69 8.45 -27.34
C ALA A 422 17.59 6.91 -27.42
N ASP A 423 17.84 6.38 -28.62
CA ASP A 423 17.96 4.95 -28.87
C ASP A 423 19.38 4.51 -28.51
N VAL A 424 19.48 3.75 -27.43
CA VAL A 424 20.74 3.32 -26.80
C VAL A 424 20.58 1.89 -26.28
N GLU A 425 21.70 1.24 -25.96
CA GLU A 425 21.69 -0.12 -25.42
C GLU A 425 20.79 -0.25 -24.17
N PRO A 426 20.09 -1.39 -23.98
CA PRO A 426 19.14 -1.58 -22.88
C PRO A 426 19.70 -1.35 -21.48
N GLU A 427 20.98 -1.65 -21.25
CA GLU A 427 21.69 -1.41 -19.99
C GLU A 427 21.81 0.10 -19.72
N THR A 428 22.12 0.89 -20.75
CA THR A 428 22.18 2.35 -20.66
C THR A 428 20.78 2.91 -20.42
N LYS A 429 19.77 2.39 -21.11
CA LYS A 429 18.38 2.83 -20.97
C LYS A 429 17.83 2.56 -19.56
N PHE A 430 18.13 1.38 -18.99
CA PHE A 430 17.80 1.06 -17.61
C PHE A 430 18.40 2.08 -16.63
N ILE A 431 19.69 2.42 -16.80
CA ILE A 431 20.35 3.42 -15.95
C ILE A 431 19.75 4.82 -16.16
N GLN A 432 19.45 5.22 -17.39
CA GLN A 432 18.75 6.48 -17.66
C GLN A 432 17.39 6.53 -16.95
N ASN A 433 16.62 5.44 -16.99
CA ASN A 433 15.35 5.36 -16.27
C ASN A 433 15.53 5.50 -14.74
N LEU A 434 16.63 4.98 -14.17
CA LEU A 434 16.93 5.18 -12.75
C LEU A 434 17.16 6.65 -12.39
N PHE A 435 17.82 7.42 -13.26
CA PHE A 435 17.96 8.87 -13.07
C PHE A 435 16.64 9.61 -13.27
N LEU A 436 15.92 9.28 -14.35
CA LEU A 436 14.62 9.88 -14.67
C LEU A 436 13.63 9.74 -13.51
N LEU A 437 13.58 8.55 -12.90
CA LEU A 437 12.65 8.20 -11.83
C LEU A 437 13.22 8.46 -10.43
N LYS A 438 14.39 9.10 -10.31
CA LYS A 438 15.08 9.39 -9.03
C LYS A 438 15.36 8.14 -8.17
N LYS A 439 15.53 6.98 -8.80
CA LYS A 439 15.71 5.66 -8.15
C LYS A 439 17.14 5.17 -8.05
N ILE A 440 18.12 5.91 -8.57
CA ILE A 440 19.53 5.47 -8.62
C ILE A 440 20.08 5.00 -7.26
N ASN A 441 19.69 5.66 -6.16
CA ASN A 441 20.15 5.35 -4.80
C ASN A 441 19.37 4.20 -4.13
N ALA A 442 18.16 3.90 -4.60
CA ALA A 442 17.30 2.84 -4.07
C ALA A 442 17.42 1.53 -4.89
N ASN A 443 18.06 1.58 -6.05
CA ASN A 443 18.16 0.46 -6.96
C ASN A 443 19.05 -0.67 -6.41
N GLY A 444 18.52 -1.89 -6.47
CA GLY A 444 19.25 -3.11 -6.13
C GLY A 444 19.64 -3.97 -7.33
N TRP A 445 19.41 -3.53 -8.56
CA TRP A 445 19.58 -4.33 -9.78
C TRP A 445 20.74 -3.86 -10.65
N ILE A 446 21.58 -4.80 -11.10
CA ILE A 446 22.72 -4.51 -11.98
C ILE A 446 22.44 -5.08 -13.37
N PRO A 447 22.50 -4.26 -14.44
CA PRO A 447 22.34 -4.70 -15.80
C PRO A 447 23.62 -5.36 -16.35
N PHE A 448 23.46 -6.40 -17.17
CA PHE A 448 24.56 -7.04 -17.88
C PHE A 448 24.11 -7.77 -19.14
N THR A 449 25.02 -7.97 -20.08
CA THR A 449 24.79 -8.78 -21.28
C THR A 449 25.49 -10.13 -21.14
N PHE A 450 24.82 -11.22 -21.52
CA PHE A 450 25.42 -12.54 -21.61
C PHE A 450 24.90 -13.27 -22.86
N LYS A 451 25.81 -13.72 -23.73
CA LYS A 451 25.48 -14.42 -24.99
C LYS A 451 24.41 -13.68 -25.83
N ASN A 452 24.55 -12.36 -25.98
CA ASN A 452 23.63 -11.47 -26.72
C ASN A 452 22.21 -11.34 -26.13
N GLU A 453 22.03 -11.72 -24.88
CA GLU A 453 20.80 -11.53 -24.12
C GLU A 453 21.07 -10.52 -22.98
N HIS A 454 20.07 -9.71 -22.66
CA HIS A 454 20.19 -8.64 -21.66
C HIS A 454 19.51 -9.04 -20.35
N PHE A 455 20.18 -8.82 -19.23
CA PHE A 455 19.77 -9.31 -17.93
C PHE A 455 19.90 -8.24 -16.84
N LEU A 456 19.19 -8.43 -15.74
CA LEU A 456 19.44 -7.78 -14.45
C LEU A 456 19.70 -8.85 -13.39
N PHE A 457 20.62 -8.62 -12.44
CA PHE A 457 20.69 -9.42 -11.21
C PHE A 457 20.59 -8.55 -9.97
N ASN A 458 19.99 -9.08 -8.90
CA ASN A 458 19.83 -8.36 -7.65
C ASN A 458 21.10 -8.46 -6.78
N ILE A 459 21.60 -7.32 -6.30
CA ILE A 459 22.81 -7.22 -5.48
C ILE A 459 22.61 -7.91 -4.11
N LEU A 460 21.44 -7.76 -3.51
CA LEU A 460 21.11 -8.30 -2.20
C LEU A 460 20.80 -9.80 -2.26
N ASN A 461 20.26 -10.26 -3.40
CA ASN A 461 19.98 -11.67 -3.63
C ASN A 461 20.33 -12.09 -5.07
N GLN A 462 21.55 -12.56 -5.26
CA GLN A 462 22.08 -12.94 -6.57
C GLN A 462 21.34 -14.10 -7.25
N SER A 463 20.50 -14.85 -6.52
CA SER A 463 19.65 -15.86 -7.14
C SER A 463 18.49 -15.25 -7.94
N GLN A 464 18.15 -13.98 -7.69
CA GLN A 464 17.14 -13.24 -8.41
C GLN A 464 17.77 -12.61 -9.66
N VAL A 465 17.40 -13.15 -10.81
CA VAL A 465 17.86 -12.69 -12.11
C VAL A 465 16.63 -12.42 -12.98
N ARG A 466 16.68 -11.33 -13.75
CA ARG A 466 15.66 -10.98 -14.72
C ARG A 466 16.26 -10.92 -16.13
N ILE A 467 15.47 -11.23 -17.14
CA ILE A 467 15.84 -11.22 -18.56
C ILE A 467 14.95 -10.22 -19.31
N LEU A 468 15.52 -9.49 -20.26
CA LEU A 468 14.79 -8.53 -21.08
C LEU A 468 14.00 -9.25 -22.17
N ARG A 469 12.71 -8.95 -22.27
CA ARG A 469 11.83 -9.53 -23.29
C ARG A 469 10.88 -8.47 -23.84
N PRO A 470 10.45 -8.58 -25.12
CA PRO A 470 9.38 -7.73 -25.65
C PRO A 470 8.09 -7.90 -24.86
N LEU A 471 7.41 -6.81 -24.51
CA LEU A 471 6.16 -6.81 -23.74
C LEU A 471 5.10 -7.72 -24.39
N CYS A 472 5.03 -7.72 -25.72
CA CYS A 472 4.13 -8.60 -26.49
C CYS A 472 4.44 -10.10 -26.39
N LYS A 473 5.62 -10.49 -25.90
CA LYS A 473 6.08 -11.90 -25.82
C LYS A 473 6.22 -12.40 -24.38
N VAL A 474 5.89 -11.59 -23.38
CA VAL A 474 6.11 -11.88 -21.95
C VAL A 474 4.91 -12.56 -21.29
N SER A 475 5.17 -13.47 -20.34
CA SER A 475 4.11 -14.19 -19.64
C SER A 475 3.28 -13.24 -18.79
N SER A 476 2.03 -13.58 -18.45
CA SER A 476 1.19 -12.75 -17.59
C SER A 476 1.89 -12.36 -16.28
N TYR A 477 2.70 -13.26 -15.73
CA TYR A 477 3.56 -13.01 -14.57
C TYR A 477 4.58 -11.90 -14.82
N GLY A 478 5.31 -11.94 -15.94
CA GLY A 478 6.28 -10.91 -16.28
C GLY A 478 5.66 -9.53 -16.53
N LEU A 479 4.40 -9.48 -17.00
CA LEU A 479 3.66 -8.23 -17.14
C LEU A 479 3.30 -7.57 -15.80
N LYS A 480 3.34 -8.32 -14.69
CA LYS A 480 3.09 -7.78 -13.34
C LYS A 480 4.29 -7.08 -12.72
N ASN A 481 5.36 -6.83 -13.48
CA ASN A 481 6.49 -6.03 -13.02
C ASN A 481 6.02 -4.61 -12.63
N VAL A 482 6.17 -4.25 -11.35
CA VAL A 482 5.78 -2.95 -10.78
C VAL A 482 6.91 -1.92 -10.82
N ASP A 483 8.12 -2.34 -11.21
CA ASP A 483 9.32 -1.52 -11.23
C ASP A 483 9.40 -0.78 -12.58
N VAL A 484 8.90 0.47 -12.62
CA VAL A 484 8.86 1.31 -13.84
C VAL A 484 10.20 1.36 -14.57
N GLU A 485 11.31 1.46 -13.82
CA GLU A 485 12.65 1.56 -14.37
C GLU A 485 13.07 0.33 -15.20
N GLN A 486 12.41 -0.80 -14.97
CA GLN A 486 12.66 -2.07 -15.66
C GLN A 486 11.80 -2.27 -16.91
N MET A 487 11.01 -1.26 -17.29
CA MET A 487 10.30 -1.21 -18.56
C MET A 487 10.95 -0.16 -19.47
N ILE A 488 11.19 -0.55 -20.72
CA ILE A 488 11.72 0.32 -21.77
C ILE A 488 10.61 0.52 -22.79
N PHE A 489 9.90 1.65 -22.69
CA PHE A 489 8.85 2.00 -23.63
C PHE A 489 9.43 2.56 -24.93
N THR A 490 9.00 2.00 -26.06
CA THR A 490 9.46 2.42 -27.39
C THR A 490 8.34 3.03 -28.22
N GLN A 491 7.10 2.60 -27.97
CA GLN A 491 5.94 3.02 -28.76
C GLN A 491 4.64 2.89 -27.97
N VAL A 492 3.58 3.53 -28.47
CA VAL A 492 2.22 3.42 -27.95
C VAL A 492 1.26 3.14 -29.11
N ASN A 493 0.46 2.09 -28.95
CA ASN A 493 -0.60 1.78 -29.88
C ASN A 493 -1.88 2.48 -29.42
N PHE A 494 -2.43 3.34 -30.27
CA PHE A 494 -3.75 3.92 -30.11
C PHE A 494 -4.77 3.09 -30.91
N PRO A 495 -6.02 2.98 -30.44
CA PRO A 495 -7.06 2.25 -31.16
C PRO A 495 -7.49 3.01 -32.42
N ALA A 496 -7.99 2.29 -33.42
CA ALA A 496 -8.79 2.92 -34.46
C ALA A 496 -10.10 3.45 -33.87
N SER A 497 -10.66 4.49 -34.51
CA SER A 497 -11.97 5.00 -34.14
C SER A 497 -13.01 3.87 -34.13
N PHE A 498 -13.95 3.95 -33.18
CA PHE A 498 -14.94 2.91 -32.97
C PHE A 498 -15.79 2.65 -34.23
N ASP A 499 -16.09 3.70 -35.02
CA ASP A 499 -16.82 3.58 -36.28
C ASP A 499 -16.07 2.79 -37.35
N ILE A 500 -14.74 2.99 -37.46
CA ILE A 500 -13.90 2.22 -38.38
C ILE A 500 -13.89 0.75 -37.97
N PHE A 501 -13.70 0.48 -36.68
CA PHE A 501 -13.75 -0.87 -36.13
C PHE A 501 -15.10 -1.57 -36.43
N LEU A 502 -16.23 -0.89 -36.23
CA LEU A 502 -17.56 -1.43 -36.51
C LEU A 502 -17.74 -1.81 -37.99
N ASN A 503 -17.19 -1.01 -38.90
CA ASN A 503 -17.28 -1.26 -40.34
C ASN A 503 -16.38 -2.44 -40.75
N ASP A 504 -15.13 -2.49 -40.28
CA ASP A 504 -14.22 -3.62 -40.52
C ASP A 504 -14.81 -4.94 -39.98
N PHE A 505 -15.29 -4.92 -38.74
CA PHE A 505 -15.85 -6.10 -38.11
C PHE A 505 -17.08 -6.64 -38.86
N THR A 506 -18.01 -5.77 -39.23
CA THR A 506 -19.20 -6.22 -39.97
C THR A 506 -18.89 -6.66 -41.39
N ALA A 507 -17.87 -6.09 -42.05
CA ALA A 507 -17.37 -6.59 -43.33
C ALA A 507 -16.86 -8.04 -43.21
N LYS A 508 -16.01 -8.33 -42.22
CA LYS A 508 -15.52 -9.69 -41.94
C LYS A 508 -16.63 -10.69 -41.66
N LEU A 509 -17.66 -10.29 -40.92
CA LEU A 509 -18.82 -11.17 -40.67
C LEU A 509 -19.60 -11.48 -41.97
N LYS A 510 -19.76 -10.49 -42.85
CA LYS A 510 -20.44 -10.70 -44.14
C LYS A 510 -19.64 -11.58 -45.08
N GLU A 511 -18.32 -11.45 -45.10
CA GLU A 511 -17.43 -12.33 -45.88
C GLU A 511 -17.59 -13.80 -45.50
N GLN A 512 -17.86 -14.09 -44.22
CA GLN A 512 -18.12 -15.43 -43.71
C GLN A 512 -19.61 -15.87 -43.82
N ASN A 513 -20.45 -15.06 -44.49
CA ASN A 513 -21.90 -15.28 -44.66
C ASN A 513 -22.65 -15.53 -43.32
N ILE A 514 -22.22 -14.84 -42.25
CA ILE A 514 -22.85 -14.95 -40.93
C ILE A 514 -24.29 -14.42 -40.99
N LYS A 515 -25.22 -15.18 -40.40
CA LYS A 515 -26.64 -14.81 -40.28
C LYS A 515 -27.03 -14.48 -38.85
N ASN A 516 -26.48 -15.23 -37.90
CA ASN A 516 -26.83 -15.13 -36.49
C ASN A 516 -25.61 -14.74 -35.66
N ALA A 517 -25.81 -13.91 -34.64
CA ALA A 517 -24.78 -13.48 -33.71
C ALA A 517 -25.23 -13.71 -32.27
N VAL A 518 -24.36 -14.31 -31.46
CA VAL A 518 -24.55 -14.52 -30.02
C VAL A 518 -23.41 -13.84 -29.29
N PHE A 519 -23.73 -12.94 -28.35
CA PHE A 519 -22.70 -12.28 -27.54
C PHE A 519 -22.20 -13.22 -26.44
N VAL A 520 -20.90 -13.23 -26.18
CA VAL A 520 -20.27 -13.91 -25.04
C VAL A 520 -19.60 -12.83 -24.19
N ASP A 521 -20.37 -12.35 -23.21
CA ASP A 521 -20.05 -11.23 -22.32
C ASP A 521 -19.17 -11.71 -21.15
N PHE A 522 -17.93 -11.21 -21.07
CA PHE A 522 -17.07 -11.42 -19.91
C PHE A 522 -17.22 -10.23 -18.95
N MET A 523 -17.98 -10.43 -17.89
CA MET A 523 -18.15 -9.42 -16.85
C MET A 523 -17.06 -9.62 -15.78
N SER A 524 -16.11 -8.69 -15.74
CA SER A 524 -14.85 -8.80 -14.97
C SER A 524 -15.08 -8.92 -13.46
N MET A 525 -14.49 -9.96 -12.84
CA MET A 525 -14.48 -10.24 -11.40
C MET A 525 -13.12 -10.85 -10.95
N TYR A 526 -12.06 -10.72 -11.75
CA TYR A 526 -10.69 -11.11 -11.40
C TYR A 526 -9.83 -9.89 -11.03
N PRO A 527 -8.78 -10.04 -10.20
CA PRO A 527 -7.85 -8.97 -9.90
C PRO A 527 -7.07 -8.59 -11.17
N ARG A 528 -6.88 -7.29 -11.36
CA ARG A 528 -6.34 -6.71 -12.60
C ARG A 528 -5.06 -5.97 -12.29
N SER A 529 -3.95 -6.63 -12.56
CA SER A 529 -2.63 -6.03 -12.35
C SER A 529 -1.76 -6.04 -13.60
N SER A 530 -1.77 -7.07 -14.44
CA SER A 530 -0.74 -7.21 -15.48
C SER A 530 -0.71 -6.07 -16.51
N ARG A 531 -1.86 -5.65 -17.06
CA ARG A 531 -1.86 -4.64 -18.14
C ARG A 531 -2.02 -3.23 -17.61
N GLU A 532 -2.77 -3.11 -16.54
CA GLU A 532 -2.90 -1.89 -15.74
C GLU A 532 -1.53 -1.46 -15.22
N ASN A 533 -0.67 -2.39 -14.76
CA ASN A 533 0.71 -2.08 -14.38
C ASN A 533 1.51 -1.46 -15.52
N ILE A 534 1.39 -1.97 -16.75
CA ILE A 534 2.12 -1.42 -17.90
C ILE A 534 1.65 0.02 -18.19
N ARG A 535 0.35 0.28 -18.15
CA ARG A 535 -0.21 1.62 -18.35
C ARG A 535 0.21 2.58 -17.24
N VAL A 536 0.15 2.15 -15.98
CA VAL A 536 0.61 2.93 -14.83
C VAL A 536 2.11 3.21 -14.95
N ASN A 537 2.93 2.22 -15.28
CA ASN A 537 4.36 2.41 -15.45
C ASN A 537 4.67 3.37 -16.60
N TYR A 538 3.94 3.27 -17.72
CA TYR A 538 4.05 4.22 -18.81
C TYR A 538 3.67 5.65 -18.38
N LEU A 539 2.57 5.79 -17.64
CA LEU A 539 2.12 7.08 -17.11
C LEU A 539 3.18 7.70 -16.20
N LEU A 540 3.74 6.92 -15.27
CA LEU A 540 4.80 7.36 -14.36
C LEU A 540 6.07 7.74 -15.11
N TYR A 541 6.44 6.98 -16.14
CA TYR A 541 7.54 7.31 -17.03
C TYR A 541 7.30 8.64 -17.76
N GLN A 542 6.10 8.86 -18.31
CA GLN A 542 5.75 10.11 -18.97
C GLN A 542 5.70 11.30 -18.01
N LEU A 543 5.13 11.14 -16.80
CA LEU A 543 5.14 12.21 -15.79
C LEU A 543 6.57 12.64 -15.44
N ALA A 544 7.47 11.68 -15.20
CA ALA A 544 8.87 11.96 -14.93
C ALA A 544 9.60 12.61 -16.13
N LEU A 545 9.24 12.20 -17.35
CA LEU A 545 9.83 12.72 -18.59
C LEU A 545 9.36 14.15 -18.92
N LEU A 546 8.10 14.44 -18.66
CA LEU A 546 7.45 15.71 -19.00
C LEU A 546 7.59 16.76 -17.88
N ASN A 547 7.79 16.31 -16.63
CA ASN A 547 8.06 17.17 -15.48
C ASN A 547 9.28 16.68 -14.69
N GLN A 548 10.38 17.44 -14.75
CA GLN A 548 11.61 17.12 -14.01
C GLN A 548 11.43 17.16 -12.47
N ASN A 549 10.42 17.89 -11.98
CA ASN A 549 10.11 17.96 -10.55
C ASN A 549 9.31 16.75 -10.07
N PHE A 550 8.66 16.00 -10.96
CA PHE A 550 7.87 14.83 -10.60
C PHE A 550 8.70 13.84 -9.79
N ASP A 551 8.08 13.29 -8.75
CA ASP A 551 8.66 12.24 -7.92
C ASP A 551 7.55 11.27 -7.50
N ILE A 552 7.77 9.99 -7.76
CA ILE A 552 6.83 8.92 -7.41
C ILE A 552 6.57 8.91 -5.89
N GLU A 553 7.56 9.29 -5.09
CA GLU A 553 7.45 9.34 -3.63
C GLU A 553 6.44 10.38 -3.12
N HIS A 554 6.04 11.33 -3.98
CA HIS A 554 4.99 12.33 -3.73
C HIS A 554 3.74 12.07 -4.57
N SER A 555 3.50 10.82 -5.00
CA SER A 555 2.32 10.45 -5.81
C SER A 555 1.50 9.36 -5.12
N PHE A 556 0.27 9.14 -5.59
CA PHE A 556 -0.58 8.03 -5.14
C PHE A 556 -0.11 6.64 -5.59
N TYR A 557 0.87 6.59 -6.51
CA TYR A 557 1.49 5.35 -6.94
C TYR A 557 2.66 4.91 -6.05
N LYS A 558 3.01 5.72 -5.03
CA LYS A 558 3.93 5.32 -3.97
C LYS A 558 3.48 3.98 -3.36
N ASN A 559 4.43 3.12 -3.02
CA ASN A 559 4.18 1.87 -2.31
C ASN A 559 3.86 2.11 -0.82
N PHE A 560 2.72 2.74 -0.55
CA PHE A 560 2.19 2.88 0.80
C PHE A 560 1.91 1.50 1.42
N ILE A 561 2.32 1.29 2.67
CA ILE A 561 2.02 0.04 3.41
C ILE A 561 0.64 0.06 4.05
N SER A 562 0.19 1.26 4.40
CA SER A 562 -1.08 1.48 5.06
C SER A 562 -1.67 2.81 4.65
N GLU A 563 -2.98 2.92 4.84
CA GLU A 563 -3.71 4.18 4.69
C GLU A 563 -3.33 5.19 5.79
N ALA A 564 -2.79 4.74 6.92
CA ALA A 564 -2.23 5.62 7.94
C ALA A 564 -0.97 6.36 7.45
N GLN A 565 -0.14 5.71 6.62
CA GLN A 565 0.99 6.36 5.95
C GLN A 565 0.51 7.45 5.00
N LEU A 566 -0.48 7.14 4.17
CA LEU A 566 -1.06 8.09 3.23
C LEU A 566 -1.63 9.30 3.97
N PHE A 567 -2.39 9.07 5.05
CA PHE A 567 -2.90 10.14 5.90
C PHE A 567 -1.79 11.04 6.46
N ALA A 568 -0.64 10.46 6.81
CA ALA A 568 0.50 11.24 7.28
C ALA A 568 1.12 12.13 6.21
N HIS A 569 1.17 11.68 4.95
CA HIS A 569 1.63 12.50 3.83
C HIS A 569 0.63 13.63 3.57
N LEU A 570 -0.68 13.33 3.55
CA LEU A 570 -1.71 14.35 3.35
C LEU A 570 -1.80 15.37 4.51
N ASN A 571 -1.34 15.03 5.71
CA ASN A 571 -1.23 15.97 6.83
C ASN A 571 0.08 16.74 6.87
N SER A 572 1.07 16.36 6.07
CA SER A 572 2.36 17.05 6.04
C SER A 572 2.24 18.35 5.24
N LYS A 573 2.70 19.45 5.82
CA LYS A 573 2.77 20.76 5.15
C LYS A 573 3.68 20.75 3.92
N GLN A 574 4.68 19.87 3.91
CA GLN A 574 5.63 19.73 2.81
C GLN A 574 5.13 18.78 1.72
N GLU A 575 4.55 17.64 2.11
CA GLU A 575 4.17 16.60 1.16
C GLU A 575 2.83 16.91 0.46
N PHE A 576 1.87 17.51 1.18
CA PHE A 576 0.54 17.75 0.64
C PHE A 576 0.54 18.60 -0.66
N PRO A 577 1.27 19.73 -0.74
CA PRO A 577 1.35 20.49 -1.99
C PRO A 577 1.98 19.70 -3.15
N LEU A 578 2.99 18.89 -2.88
CA LEU A 578 3.65 18.05 -3.89
C LEU A 578 2.72 16.95 -4.41
N MET A 579 1.93 16.34 -3.51
CA MET A 579 0.89 15.38 -3.89
C MET A 579 -0.22 16.02 -4.72
N ALA A 580 -0.63 17.25 -4.38
CA ALA A 580 -1.61 18.02 -5.15
C ALA A 580 -1.13 18.33 -6.57
N GLU A 581 0.12 18.76 -6.70
CA GLU A 581 0.74 19.04 -7.99
C GLU A 581 0.81 17.79 -8.87
N ASN A 582 1.35 16.68 -8.33
CA ASN A 582 1.44 15.42 -9.06
C ASN A 582 0.07 14.87 -9.49
N PHE A 583 -0.95 14.99 -8.63
CA PHE A 583 -2.31 14.54 -8.97
C PHE A 583 -2.94 15.41 -10.08
N ARG A 584 -2.71 16.72 -10.05
CA ARG A 584 -3.11 17.65 -11.11
C ARG A 584 -2.44 17.32 -12.45
N GLU A 585 -1.15 17.02 -12.43
CA GLU A 585 -0.40 16.64 -13.63
C GLU A 585 -0.84 15.30 -14.20
N GLU A 586 -1.11 14.32 -13.34
CA GLU A 586 -1.72 13.05 -13.76
C GLU A 586 -3.06 13.29 -14.49
N SER A 587 -3.94 14.12 -13.90
CA SER A 587 -5.24 14.47 -14.49
C SER A 587 -5.08 15.05 -15.91
N PHE A 588 -4.12 15.95 -16.10
CA PHE A 588 -3.85 16.54 -17.41
C PHE A 588 -3.18 15.60 -18.40
N LEU A 589 -2.24 14.77 -17.97
CA LEU A 589 -1.62 13.78 -18.85
C LEU A 589 -2.65 12.76 -19.35
N ARG A 590 -3.56 12.32 -18.48
CA ARG A 590 -4.66 11.42 -18.85
C ARG A 590 -5.64 12.09 -19.82
N LEU A 591 -5.97 13.37 -19.60
CA LEU A 591 -6.78 14.16 -20.53
C LEU A 591 -6.11 14.28 -21.91
N ALA A 592 -4.81 14.57 -21.96
CA ALA A 592 -4.05 14.69 -23.20
C ALA A 592 -4.08 13.37 -24.00
N LEU A 593 -3.82 12.25 -23.33
CA LEU A 593 -3.88 10.92 -23.94
C LEU A 593 -5.29 10.58 -24.46
N PHE A 594 -6.33 10.96 -23.71
CA PHE A 594 -7.71 10.81 -24.12
C PHE A 594 -8.04 11.64 -25.37
N GLU A 595 -7.58 12.90 -25.44
CA GLU A 595 -7.80 13.73 -26.62
C GLU A 595 -7.08 13.20 -27.85
N ILE A 596 -5.88 12.61 -27.70
CA ILE A 596 -5.20 11.94 -28.82
C ILE A 596 -6.07 10.79 -29.35
N ILE A 597 -6.65 9.97 -28.47
CA ILE A 597 -7.55 8.87 -28.86
C ILE A 597 -8.77 9.39 -29.63
N ASP A 598 -9.39 10.47 -29.15
CA ASP A 598 -10.60 11.03 -29.77
C ASP A 598 -10.29 11.71 -31.13
N ARG A 599 -9.10 12.30 -31.28
CA ARG A 599 -8.65 12.99 -32.50
C ARG A 599 -8.11 12.04 -33.58
N ARG A 600 -7.47 10.93 -33.21
CA ARG A 600 -6.80 9.97 -34.13
C ARG A 600 -7.80 9.10 -34.91
N LYS A 601 -8.70 9.76 -35.65
CA LYS A 601 -9.75 9.17 -36.48
C LYS A 601 -9.23 8.57 -37.80
N ASP A 602 -7.93 8.64 -38.06
CA ASP A 602 -7.30 8.04 -39.22
C ASP A 602 -7.29 6.50 -39.15
N GLN A 603 -7.24 5.86 -40.32
CA GLN A 603 -7.28 4.41 -40.46
C GLN A 603 -5.95 3.72 -40.08
N SER A 604 -4.95 4.47 -39.58
CA SER A 604 -3.62 3.94 -39.28
C SER A 604 -3.57 3.29 -37.91
N PHE A 605 -3.35 1.98 -37.91
CA PHE A 605 -3.03 1.19 -36.71
C PHE A 605 -1.55 1.28 -36.33
N GLU A 606 -0.78 2.15 -36.96
CA GLU A 606 0.65 2.25 -36.67
C GLU A 606 0.89 2.78 -35.26
N ALA A 607 1.77 2.08 -34.55
CA ALA A 607 2.24 2.48 -33.25
C ALA A 607 2.91 3.87 -33.35
N MET A 608 2.57 4.77 -32.45
CA MET A 608 3.26 6.05 -32.35
C MET A 608 4.56 5.84 -31.56
N LEU A 609 5.70 6.21 -32.14
CA LEU A 609 6.96 6.18 -31.43
C LEU A 609 6.93 7.10 -30.21
N ILE A 610 7.67 6.73 -29.17
CA ILE A 610 7.66 7.44 -27.88
C ILE A 610 8.15 8.89 -28.01
N ASP A 611 9.17 9.15 -28.83
CA ASP A 611 9.74 10.50 -29.02
C ASP A 611 8.74 11.53 -29.58
N PRO A 612 8.10 11.30 -30.75
CA PRO A 612 7.11 12.24 -31.28
C PRO A 612 5.88 12.37 -30.38
N LEU A 613 5.45 11.27 -29.75
CA LEU A 613 4.33 11.30 -28.81
C LEU A 613 4.64 12.19 -27.60
N SER A 614 5.80 12.01 -26.97
CA SER A 614 6.18 12.79 -25.80
C SER A 614 6.35 14.28 -26.12
N LYS A 615 6.83 14.64 -27.32
CA LYS A 615 6.86 16.04 -27.79
C LYS A 615 5.46 16.63 -27.93
N HIS A 616 4.53 15.87 -28.52
CA HIS A 616 3.14 16.29 -28.64
C HIS A 616 2.47 16.49 -27.28
N LEU A 617 2.70 15.57 -26.34
CA LEU A 617 2.20 15.68 -24.96
C LEU A 617 2.75 16.93 -24.26
N THR A 618 4.04 17.25 -24.41
CA THR A 618 4.62 18.49 -23.86
C THR A 618 3.88 19.73 -24.37
N MET A 619 3.58 19.79 -25.66
CA MET A 619 2.84 20.91 -26.26
C MET A 619 1.41 21.01 -25.71
N GLN A 620 0.67 19.89 -25.68
CA GLN A 620 -0.70 19.87 -25.17
C GLN A 620 -0.78 20.23 -23.68
N LEU A 621 0.14 19.72 -22.84
CA LEU A 621 0.18 20.06 -21.43
C LEU A 621 0.44 21.55 -21.21
N SER A 622 1.36 22.13 -22.00
CA SER A 622 1.62 23.58 -21.96
C SER A 622 0.37 24.38 -22.35
N GLU A 623 -0.39 23.91 -23.34
CA GLU A 623 -1.67 24.51 -23.73
C GLU A 623 -2.68 24.47 -22.58
N PHE A 624 -2.89 23.29 -21.96
CA PHE A 624 -3.81 23.15 -20.83
C PHE A 624 -3.44 24.01 -19.63
N GLN A 625 -2.14 24.14 -19.33
CA GLN A 625 -1.64 25.01 -18.26
C GLN A 625 -1.84 26.49 -18.59
N SER A 626 -1.70 26.88 -19.86
CA SER A 626 -1.95 28.26 -20.30
C SER A 626 -3.45 28.62 -20.35
N ASN A 627 -4.32 27.63 -20.54
CA ASN A 627 -5.78 27.76 -20.52
C ASN A 627 -6.27 28.00 -19.08
N THR A 628 -6.34 29.28 -18.68
CA THR A 628 -6.62 29.68 -17.30
C THR A 628 -7.91 29.07 -16.72
N PRO A 629 -9.07 29.03 -17.44
CA PRO A 629 -10.27 28.35 -16.95
C PRO A 629 -10.06 26.86 -16.64
N LEU A 630 -9.47 26.10 -17.56
CA LEU A 630 -9.27 24.66 -17.39
C LEU A 630 -8.22 24.35 -16.32
N SER A 631 -7.10 25.08 -16.31
CA SER A 631 -6.05 24.96 -15.30
C SER A 631 -6.58 25.22 -13.90
N ARG A 632 -7.32 26.32 -13.71
CA ARG A 632 -7.93 26.65 -12.42
C ARG A 632 -8.95 25.60 -12.01
N TYR A 633 -9.79 25.13 -12.93
CA TYR A 633 -10.76 24.08 -12.66
C TYR A 633 -10.11 22.78 -12.18
N ASN A 634 -9.03 22.34 -12.86
CA ASN A 634 -8.30 21.13 -12.49
C ASN A 634 -7.62 21.28 -11.12
N GLU A 635 -6.99 22.43 -10.85
CA GLU A 635 -6.37 22.73 -9.55
C GLU A 635 -7.39 22.74 -8.41
N GLU A 636 -8.50 23.48 -8.55
CA GLU A 636 -9.54 23.54 -7.51
C GLU A 636 -10.18 22.18 -7.25
N THR A 637 -10.45 21.40 -8.31
CA THR A 637 -11.08 20.08 -8.18
C THR A 637 -10.14 19.06 -7.54
N THR A 638 -8.86 19.03 -7.94
CA THR A 638 -7.86 18.12 -7.35
C THR A 638 -7.55 18.46 -5.91
N PHE A 639 -7.38 19.74 -5.58
CA PHE A 639 -7.15 20.18 -4.20
C PHE A 639 -8.34 19.83 -3.29
N THR A 640 -9.57 20.10 -3.75
CA THR A 640 -10.79 19.77 -2.99
C THR A 640 -10.90 18.27 -2.75
N LYS A 641 -10.63 17.44 -3.76
CA LYS A 641 -10.62 15.99 -3.62
C LYS A 641 -9.57 15.53 -2.59
N LEU A 642 -8.37 16.11 -2.60
CA LEU A 642 -7.33 15.77 -1.61
C LEU A 642 -7.72 16.14 -0.18
N GLU A 643 -8.37 17.28 0.00
CA GLU A 643 -8.90 17.70 1.28
C GLU A 643 -9.99 16.74 1.78
N GLU A 644 -10.91 16.33 0.92
CA GLU A 644 -11.92 15.31 1.23
C GLU A 644 -11.28 13.97 1.65
N GLU A 645 -10.27 13.51 0.91
CA GLU A 645 -9.53 12.28 1.24
C GLU A 645 -8.78 12.41 2.58
N ARG A 646 -8.14 13.56 2.82
CA ARG A 646 -7.47 13.86 4.09
C ARG A 646 -8.45 13.82 5.26
N GLU A 647 -9.64 14.42 5.11
CA GLU A 647 -10.69 14.41 6.13
C GLU A 647 -11.23 12.99 6.39
N ASN A 648 -11.49 12.23 5.33
CA ASN A 648 -12.01 10.86 5.42
C ASN A 648 -11.00 9.92 6.10
N LEU A 649 -9.75 9.94 5.64
CA LEU A 649 -8.66 9.24 6.31
C LEU A 649 -8.48 9.72 7.74
N GLY A 650 -8.69 11.01 8.00
CA GLY A 650 -8.66 11.58 9.34
C GLY A 650 -9.68 10.96 10.29
N LYS A 651 -10.93 10.79 9.87
CA LYS A 651 -11.98 10.15 10.69
C LYS A 651 -11.58 8.73 11.12
N THR A 652 -10.88 8.01 10.25
CA THR A 652 -10.41 6.65 10.55
C THR A 652 -9.08 6.66 11.30
N PHE A 653 -8.03 7.29 10.80
CA PHE A 653 -6.65 7.04 11.22
C PHE A 653 -6.09 8.04 12.25
N ASN A 654 -6.73 9.18 12.48
CA ASN A 654 -6.22 10.20 13.42
C ASN A 654 -6.01 9.69 14.86
N ARG A 655 -6.73 8.63 15.24
CA ARG A 655 -6.67 7.94 16.53
C ARG A 655 -6.04 6.55 16.44
N SER A 656 -5.62 6.12 15.25
CA SER A 656 -4.99 4.81 15.08
C SER A 656 -3.64 4.78 15.78
N LYS A 657 -3.35 3.67 16.46
CA LYS A 657 -2.07 3.48 17.15
C LYS A 657 -0.89 3.60 16.19
N GLU A 658 -1.01 3.01 15.00
CA GLU A 658 -0.02 3.09 13.93
C GLU A 658 0.30 4.55 13.55
N TYR A 659 -0.72 5.36 13.24
CA TYR A 659 -0.50 6.78 12.90
C TYR A 659 0.21 7.54 14.03
N LEU A 660 -0.28 7.39 15.25
CA LEU A 660 0.22 8.15 16.40
C LEU A 660 1.65 7.77 16.82
N SER A 661 2.00 6.48 16.73
CA SER A 661 3.26 5.92 17.22
C SER A 661 4.33 5.76 16.15
N ILE A 662 3.95 5.49 14.91
CA ILE A 662 4.85 5.24 13.79
C ILE A 662 4.91 6.44 12.87
N TRP A 663 3.77 6.91 12.36
CA TRP A 663 3.79 7.96 11.32
C TRP A 663 4.04 9.37 11.85
N GLN A 664 3.65 9.65 13.09
CA GLN A 664 4.03 10.90 13.78
C GLN A 664 5.42 10.85 14.44
N PHE A 665 6.10 9.70 14.39
CA PHE A 665 7.43 9.54 14.96
C PHE A 665 8.47 10.38 14.20
N ASN A 666 9.34 11.06 14.95
CA ASN A 666 10.36 11.94 14.39
C ASN A 666 11.66 11.82 15.21
N PHE A 667 12.74 11.37 14.55
CA PHE A 667 14.05 11.19 15.19
C PHE A 667 14.71 12.51 15.59
N GLN A 668 14.54 13.60 14.82
CA GLN A 668 15.09 14.91 15.18
C GLN A 668 14.56 15.38 16.54
N LEU A 669 13.27 15.18 16.81
CA LEU A 669 12.69 15.53 18.12
C LEU A 669 13.31 14.73 19.27
N LEU A 670 13.73 13.49 19.03
CA LEU A 670 14.42 12.67 20.04
C LEU A 670 15.86 13.14 20.28
N ASP A 671 16.58 13.57 19.24
CA ASP A 671 17.91 14.18 19.37
C ASP A 671 17.83 15.49 20.16
N ILE A 672 16.84 16.35 19.86
CA ILE A 672 16.59 17.59 20.62
C ILE A 672 16.24 17.27 22.08
N PHE A 673 15.34 16.30 22.31
CA PHE A 673 14.98 15.88 23.67
C PHE A 673 16.20 15.32 24.43
N SER A 674 17.08 14.57 23.75
CA SER A 674 18.32 14.04 24.32
C SER A 674 19.29 15.15 24.76
N LYS A 675 19.42 16.21 23.96
CA LYS A 675 20.20 17.40 24.31
C LYS A 675 19.62 18.10 25.55
N GLN A 676 18.29 18.22 25.64
CA GLN A 676 17.65 18.79 26.83
C GLN A 676 17.83 17.92 28.08
N LEU A 677 17.71 16.59 27.95
CA LEU A 677 17.98 15.69 29.07
C LEU A 677 19.42 15.82 29.57
N THR A 678 20.38 15.85 28.64
CA THR A 678 21.80 16.05 28.96
C THR A 678 21.97 17.33 29.77
N ARG A 679 21.44 18.45 29.26
CA ARG A 679 21.48 19.75 29.93
C ARG A 679 20.87 19.71 31.34
N ILE A 680 19.70 19.09 31.50
CA ILE A 680 19.03 18.96 32.81
C ILE A 680 19.97 18.27 33.80
N PHE A 681 20.52 17.11 33.42
CA PHE A 681 21.34 16.31 34.33
C PHE A 681 22.78 16.84 34.51
N THR A 682 23.31 17.68 33.62
CA THR A 682 24.64 18.27 33.79
C THR A 682 24.62 19.66 34.42
N GLU A 683 23.59 20.47 34.16
CA GLU A 683 23.54 21.89 34.57
C GLU A 683 22.56 22.16 35.72
N MET A 684 21.42 21.46 35.77
CA MET A 684 20.34 21.77 36.72
C MET A 684 20.38 20.92 37.99
N ILE A 685 20.98 19.73 37.91
CA ILE A 685 21.10 18.80 39.03
C ILE A 685 22.47 18.96 39.70
N HIS A 686 22.48 19.11 41.02
CA HIS A 686 23.69 19.21 41.83
C HIS A 686 24.10 17.83 42.34
N ASN A 687 24.63 16.99 41.45
CA ASN A 687 25.20 15.68 41.79
C ASN A 687 26.39 15.40 40.86
N GLU A 688 27.62 15.54 41.36
CA GLU A 688 28.83 15.47 40.53
C GLU A 688 28.96 14.16 39.74
N ASN A 689 28.68 13.00 40.36
CA ASN A 689 28.76 11.70 39.69
C ASN A 689 27.74 11.59 38.54
N LEU A 690 26.52 12.12 38.71
CA LEU A 690 25.53 12.18 37.63
C LEU A 690 25.95 13.15 36.53
N ASN A 691 26.47 14.32 36.89
CA ASN A 691 26.91 15.32 35.94
C ASN A 691 28.03 14.75 35.06
N GLN A 692 28.98 14.03 35.65
CA GLN A 692 30.03 13.30 34.91
C GLN A 692 29.49 12.12 34.10
N LEU A 693 28.48 11.40 34.61
CA LEU A 693 27.88 10.30 33.85
C LEU A 693 27.14 10.81 32.61
N TRP A 694 26.55 12.00 32.68
CA TRP A 694 25.85 12.69 31.58
C TRP A 694 26.75 13.65 30.76
N SER A 695 28.03 13.83 31.10
CA SER A 695 28.96 14.68 30.31
C SER A 695 29.47 13.98 29.03
N ASP A 696 30.23 14.70 28.20
CA ASP A 696 31.04 14.18 27.07
C ASP A 696 30.26 13.60 25.88
N PHE A 697 28.96 13.91 25.78
CA PHE A 697 28.12 13.55 24.63
C PHE A 697 28.10 14.61 23.53
N ASP A 698 28.84 15.70 23.66
CA ASP A 698 28.82 16.90 22.82
C ASP A 698 29.54 16.76 21.48
N GLY A 699 30.58 15.93 21.37
CA GLY A 699 31.31 15.69 20.13
C GLY A 699 30.48 15.12 18.98
N GLU A 700 30.83 15.36 17.71
CA GLU A 700 30.15 14.79 16.54
C GLU A 700 30.55 13.33 16.32
N ILE A 701 29.66 12.50 15.74
CA ILE A 701 29.98 11.11 15.42
C ILE A 701 31.00 11.07 14.27
N ILE A 702 32.12 10.39 14.47
CA ILE A 702 33.07 10.08 13.41
C ILE A 702 32.49 8.89 12.60
N PRO A 703 32.18 9.07 11.31
CA PRO A 703 31.56 8.01 10.51
C PRO A 703 32.47 6.77 10.44
N PRO A 704 31.94 5.55 10.69
CA PRO A 704 32.73 4.33 10.57
C PRO A 704 33.22 4.16 9.12
N GLN A 705 34.50 3.81 8.94
CA GLN A 705 35.14 3.70 7.62
C GLN A 705 34.64 2.53 6.75
N GLN A 706 33.65 1.73 7.20
CA GLN A 706 33.10 0.61 6.43
C GLN A 706 31.73 0.97 5.84
N THR A 707 31.67 1.04 4.51
CA THR A 707 30.49 1.20 3.65
C THR A 707 29.68 -0.10 3.48
N GLY A 708 29.85 -1.09 4.36
CA GLY A 708 29.04 -2.30 4.35
C GLY A 708 27.59 -1.97 4.71
N ASN A 709 26.63 -2.58 3.99
CA ASN A 709 25.17 -2.40 4.09
C ASN A 709 24.71 -1.74 5.40
N LEU A 710 24.31 -0.47 5.29
CA LEU A 710 23.68 0.31 6.35
C LEU A 710 22.33 -0.32 6.70
N ASN A 711 22.33 -1.25 7.64
CA ASN A 711 21.10 -1.90 8.09
C ASN A 711 20.48 -1.08 9.23
N ASP A 712 19.21 -0.73 9.06
CA ASP A 712 18.39 -0.11 10.10
C ASP A 712 17.97 -1.17 11.15
N GLY A 713 17.94 -0.79 12.43
CA GLY A 713 17.52 -1.65 13.53
C GLY A 713 18.52 -1.74 14.67
N LYS A 714 18.52 -2.89 15.36
CA LYS A 714 19.41 -3.16 16.50
C LYS A 714 20.85 -3.34 16.03
N THR A 715 21.78 -2.71 16.73
CA THR A 715 23.22 -2.76 16.44
C THR A 715 24.02 -2.92 17.72
N ASN A 716 25.33 -3.17 17.61
CA ASN A 716 26.26 -3.26 18.72
C ASN A 716 27.61 -2.65 18.33
N LYS A 717 27.57 -1.53 17.62
CA LYS A 717 28.75 -0.82 17.10
C LYS A 717 29.33 0.08 18.17
N THR A 718 30.65 0.15 18.26
CA THR A 718 31.33 1.22 18.98
C THR A 718 31.50 2.41 18.06
N LEU A 719 30.98 3.56 18.47
CA LEU A 719 31.15 4.83 17.77
C LEU A 719 32.18 5.68 18.51
N GLU A 720 32.97 6.44 17.77
CA GLU A 720 33.90 7.42 18.31
C GLU A 720 33.39 8.82 18.00
N LEU A 721 33.46 9.71 18.99
CA LEU A 721 33.11 11.11 18.84
C LEU A 721 34.36 11.95 18.52
N THR A 722 34.18 13.17 18.01
CA THR A 722 35.28 14.12 17.76
C THR A 722 36.07 14.50 19.02
N ASN A 723 35.47 14.36 20.20
CA ASN A 723 36.13 14.53 21.50
C ASN A 723 36.86 13.25 21.99
N GLN A 724 37.04 12.25 21.11
CA GLN A 724 37.66 10.93 21.39
C GLN A 724 36.86 10.03 22.34
N GLN A 725 35.65 10.44 22.76
CA GLN A 725 34.79 9.61 23.58
C GLN A 725 34.26 8.43 22.77
N LYS A 726 34.36 7.22 23.35
CA LYS A 726 33.80 6.00 22.76
C LYS A 726 32.42 5.71 23.34
N LEU A 727 31.46 5.50 22.46
CA LEU A 727 30.07 5.19 22.79
C LEU A 727 29.65 3.85 22.21
N LEU A 728 28.73 3.18 22.89
CA LEU A 728 28.08 1.98 22.39
C LEU A 728 26.77 2.37 21.71
N ALA A 729 26.67 2.14 20.40
CA ALA A 729 25.42 2.23 19.66
C ALA A 729 24.63 0.92 19.79
N THR A 730 23.40 1.03 20.25
CA THR A 730 22.47 -0.10 20.46
C THR A 730 21.40 -0.19 19.38
N PHE A 731 21.07 0.94 18.76
CA PHE A 731 20.22 1.03 17.58
C PHE A 731 20.79 2.04 16.59
N GLU A 732 20.47 1.84 15.32
CA GLU A 732 20.88 2.69 14.22
C GLU A 732 19.74 2.75 13.20
N PHE A 733 19.33 3.95 12.80
CA PHE A 733 18.23 4.15 11.86
C PHE A 733 18.51 5.29 10.88
N SER A 734 18.03 5.15 9.65
CA SER A 734 17.84 6.28 8.74
C SER A 734 16.71 7.19 9.24
N SER A 735 16.78 8.48 8.93
CA SER A 735 15.76 9.48 9.33
C SER A 735 14.32 9.11 8.93
N GLU A 736 14.17 8.41 7.81
CA GLU A 736 12.91 8.02 7.19
C GLU A 736 12.41 6.64 7.63
N PHE A 737 13.14 5.93 8.50
CA PHE A 737 12.77 4.57 8.88
C PHE A 737 11.45 4.55 9.69
N ARG A 738 10.49 3.70 9.27
CA ARG A 738 9.16 3.60 9.90
C ARG A 738 8.67 2.16 10.13
N SER A 739 9.54 1.16 10.09
CA SER A 739 9.10 -0.22 10.35
C SER A 739 8.72 -0.42 11.83
N GLU A 740 7.45 -0.74 12.08
CA GLU A 740 6.91 -1.00 13.43
C GLU A 740 7.66 -2.12 14.16
N GLU A 741 8.03 -3.19 13.46
CA GLU A 741 8.76 -4.34 14.03
C GLU A 741 10.06 -3.93 14.72
N PHE A 742 10.81 -3.01 14.11
CA PHE A 742 12.10 -2.54 14.62
C PHE A 742 11.97 -1.29 15.50
N LEU A 743 10.99 -0.42 15.22
CA LEU A 743 10.74 0.77 16.04
C LEU A 743 10.16 0.40 17.40
N THR A 744 9.27 -0.60 17.50
CA THR A 744 8.66 -1.02 18.78
C THR A 744 9.69 -1.33 19.87
N PRO A 745 10.69 -2.22 19.68
CA PRO A 745 11.70 -2.49 20.69
C PRO A 745 12.59 -1.27 20.97
N PHE A 746 12.90 -0.45 19.97
CA PHE A 746 13.65 0.79 20.15
C PHE A 746 12.89 1.79 21.04
N ILE A 747 11.63 2.07 20.71
CA ILE A 747 10.73 2.99 21.42
C ILE A 747 10.60 2.55 22.87
N ARG A 748 10.32 1.27 23.12
CA ARG A 748 10.17 0.72 24.48
C ARG A 748 11.44 0.85 25.30
N THR A 749 12.58 0.48 24.70
CA THR A 749 13.89 0.63 25.34
C THR A 749 14.13 2.07 25.77
N LEU A 750 13.97 3.00 24.82
CA LEU A 750 14.24 4.42 25.04
C LEU A 750 13.31 5.03 26.08
N ARG A 751 12.01 4.74 25.99
CA ARG A 751 11.02 5.14 27.00
C ARG A 751 11.44 4.62 28.37
N THR A 752 11.80 3.35 28.51
CA THR A 752 12.17 2.76 29.81
C THR A 752 13.39 3.43 30.42
N TYR A 753 14.43 3.70 29.63
CA TYR A 753 15.59 4.46 30.11
C TYR A 753 15.18 5.86 30.58
N TRP A 754 14.52 6.64 29.73
CA TRP A 754 14.22 8.04 30.04
C TRP A 754 13.22 8.20 31.18
N TYR A 755 12.18 7.35 31.25
CA TYR A 755 11.28 7.32 32.39
C TYR A 755 12.00 7.00 33.70
N SER A 756 12.89 5.99 33.68
CA SER A 756 13.66 5.60 34.87
C SER A 756 14.59 6.72 35.32
N THR A 757 15.30 7.36 34.39
CA THR A 757 16.19 8.48 34.70
C THR A 757 15.40 9.66 35.27
N LEU A 758 14.36 10.12 34.56
CA LEU A 758 13.55 11.27 34.95
C LEU A 758 12.85 11.05 36.29
N ALA A 759 12.46 9.82 36.62
CA ALA A 759 11.83 9.52 37.91
C ALA A 759 12.74 9.78 39.12
N ASN A 760 14.06 9.89 38.94
CA ASN A 760 14.96 10.33 40.02
C ASN A 760 14.72 11.81 40.40
N LEU A 761 14.15 12.64 39.52
CA LEU A 761 13.80 14.04 39.81
C LEU A 761 12.77 14.18 40.94
N LEU A 762 11.90 13.19 41.11
CA LEU A 762 10.90 13.16 42.18
C LEU A 762 11.51 13.05 43.58
N PHE A 763 12.78 12.63 43.66
CA PHE A 763 13.51 12.46 44.92
C PHE A 763 14.63 13.51 45.10
N CYS A 764 14.63 14.56 44.27
CA CYS A 764 15.48 15.73 44.47
C CYS A 764 15.00 16.55 45.68
N GLN A 765 15.93 16.99 46.52
CA GLN A 765 15.68 18.01 47.55
C GLN A 765 16.64 19.17 47.29
N ASN A 766 16.13 20.39 47.08
CA ASN A 766 16.95 21.58 46.76
C ASN A 766 17.92 21.34 45.59
N ASN A 767 17.44 20.71 44.51
CA ASN A 767 18.22 20.29 43.33
C ASN A 767 19.37 19.29 43.60
N GLN A 768 19.45 18.72 44.80
CA GLN A 768 20.39 17.65 45.13
C GLN A 768 19.69 16.28 45.08
N ILE A 769 20.27 15.34 44.34
CA ILE A 769 19.89 13.92 44.39
C ILE A 769 20.82 13.24 45.39
N GLY A 770 20.28 12.81 46.52
CA GLY A 770 21.06 12.10 47.55
C GLY A 770 21.56 10.73 47.06
N LYS A 771 20.66 9.75 46.97
CA LYS A 771 20.96 8.42 46.41
C LYS A 771 20.02 8.14 45.24
N LEU A 772 20.59 7.78 44.09
CA LEU A 772 19.81 7.37 42.92
C LEU A 772 18.93 6.17 43.25
N LYS A 773 17.62 6.36 43.08
CA LYS A 773 16.64 5.29 43.29
C LYS A 773 16.57 4.35 42.09
N TYR A 774 16.79 4.91 40.91
CA TYR A 774 16.76 4.20 39.63
C TYR A 774 18.07 4.46 38.85
N PRO A 775 19.16 3.73 39.19
CA PRO A 775 20.45 3.92 38.54
C PRO A 775 20.45 3.22 37.17
N VAL A 776 20.22 3.99 36.11
CA VAL A 776 20.29 3.54 34.72
C VAL A 776 21.36 4.33 33.98
N VAL A 777 22.03 3.71 33.01
CA VAL A 777 23.07 4.38 32.22
C VAL A 777 22.41 5.39 31.27
N PRO A 778 22.96 6.61 31.14
CA PRO A 778 22.44 7.59 30.21
C PRO A 778 22.43 7.04 28.80
N THR A 779 21.26 7.15 28.20
CA THR A 779 21.03 6.76 26.81
C THR A 779 20.50 7.97 26.08
N ILE A 780 21.14 8.33 24.98
CA ILE A 780 20.77 9.48 24.15
C ILE A 780 20.60 9.06 22.70
N VAL A 781 19.73 9.77 21.99
CA VAL A 781 19.65 9.72 20.53
C VAL A 781 20.59 10.79 19.98
N LYS A 782 21.41 10.43 18.99
CA LYS A 782 22.38 11.33 18.37
C LYS A 782 22.29 11.26 16.85
N HIS A 783 22.20 12.42 16.20
CA HIS A 783 22.20 12.56 14.75
C HIS A 783 23.63 12.61 14.17
N GLU A 784 23.85 11.91 13.07
CA GLU A 784 25.04 12.03 12.23
C GLU A 784 24.63 12.70 10.89
N PRO A 785 25.04 13.96 10.65
CA PRO A 785 24.55 14.73 9.53
C PRO A 785 24.94 14.23 8.14
N LYS A 786 26.10 13.58 7.96
CA LYS A 786 26.61 13.24 6.61
C LYS A 786 25.86 12.07 5.98
N THR A 787 25.50 11.08 6.79
CA THR A 787 24.70 9.92 6.38
C THR A 787 23.22 10.08 6.73
N ASN A 788 22.87 11.17 7.43
CA ASN A 788 21.53 11.45 7.93
C ASN A 788 20.93 10.28 8.75
N ARG A 789 21.76 9.73 9.64
CA ARG A 789 21.41 8.58 10.51
C ARG A 789 21.32 8.99 11.97
N PHE A 790 20.48 8.27 12.69
CA PHE A 790 20.26 8.45 14.12
C PHE A 790 20.71 7.20 14.86
N TYR A 791 21.45 7.42 15.95
CA TYR A 791 22.00 6.36 16.77
C TYR A 791 21.47 6.47 18.19
N LEU A 792 21.06 5.34 18.76
CA LEU A 792 20.82 5.24 20.19
C LEU A 792 22.12 4.85 20.89
N VAL A 793 22.74 5.79 21.58
CA VAL A 793 24.07 5.64 22.14
C VAL A 793 24.08 5.74 23.65
N GLN A 794 25.02 5.04 24.27
CA GLN A 794 25.30 5.09 25.71
C GLN A 794 26.82 5.04 25.94
N LYS A 795 27.28 5.51 27.10
CA LYS A 795 28.70 5.39 27.48
C LYS A 795 29.10 3.90 27.53
N LEU A 796 30.30 3.60 27.04
CA LEU A 796 30.87 2.26 27.13
C LEU A 796 31.47 2.09 28.53
N LEU A 797 30.75 1.38 29.40
CA LEU A 797 31.14 1.16 30.80
C LEU A 797 31.54 -0.30 31.06
N PRO A 798 32.46 -0.58 32.01
CA PRO A 798 32.81 -1.94 32.42
C PRO A 798 31.59 -2.72 32.92
N LEU A 799 31.33 -3.91 32.36
CA LEU A 799 30.22 -4.76 32.79
C LEU A 799 30.50 -5.41 34.16
N VAL A 800 29.46 -5.57 34.97
CA VAL A 800 29.54 -6.27 36.26
C VAL A 800 29.24 -7.76 36.07
N GLU A 801 30.23 -8.61 36.33
CA GLU A 801 30.05 -10.06 36.37
C GLU A 801 29.45 -10.47 37.73
N ASN A 802 28.24 -11.06 37.72
CA ASN A 802 27.63 -11.76 38.87
C ASN A 802 27.05 -10.95 40.06
N GLU A 803 26.56 -9.72 39.89
CA GLU A 803 25.73 -9.11 40.95
C GLU A 803 24.25 -9.52 40.87
N LYS A 804 23.79 -10.30 41.87
CA LYS A 804 22.37 -10.43 42.22
C LYS A 804 21.86 -9.15 42.88
N MET A 805 21.88 -8.02 42.17
CA MET A 805 21.24 -6.80 42.66
C MET A 805 19.74 -7.03 42.84
N LYS A 806 19.21 -6.66 44.02
CA LYS A 806 17.78 -6.80 44.37
C LYS A 806 16.96 -5.85 43.49
N GLY A 807 16.49 -6.33 42.34
CA GLY A 807 15.67 -5.59 41.36
C GLY A 807 14.28 -5.14 41.84
N LYS A 808 14.07 -4.86 43.14
CA LYS A 808 12.76 -4.42 43.66
C LYS A 808 12.38 -3.02 43.18
N THR A 809 13.32 -2.09 43.00
CA THR A 809 13.03 -0.70 42.58
C THR A 809 12.77 -0.57 41.09
N LEU A 810 13.40 -1.40 40.24
CA LEU A 810 13.23 -1.35 38.79
C LEU A 810 11.97 -2.07 38.29
N LYS A 811 11.33 -2.89 39.13
CA LYS A 811 10.02 -3.52 38.83
C LYS A 811 8.94 -2.50 38.51
N THR A 812 9.00 -1.29 39.06
CA THR A 812 8.07 -0.19 38.77
C THR A 812 8.04 0.18 37.28
N PHE A 813 9.09 -0.16 36.52
CA PHE A 813 9.18 0.05 35.06
C PHE A 813 9.05 -1.26 34.25
N GLY A 814 8.60 -2.36 34.87
CA GLY A 814 8.47 -3.66 34.19
C GLY A 814 9.79 -4.41 33.95
N LEU A 815 10.91 -3.90 34.47
CA LEU A 815 12.24 -4.49 34.30
C LEU A 815 12.43 -5.73 35.19
N THR A 816 12.21 -6.91 34.61
CA THR A 816 12.19 -8.19 35.37
C THR A 816 13.16 -9.25 34.87
N SER A 817 13.69 -9.14 33.64
CA SER A 817 14.50 -10.19 33.00
C SER A 817 15.69 -9.62 32.21
N ASN A 818 16.74 -10.44 32.06
CA ASN A 818 17.97 -10.16 31.28
C ASN A 818 18.65 -8.82 31.60
N LEU A 819 18.63 -8.41 32.86
CA LEU A 819 19.26 -7.18 33.33
C LEU A 819 20.79 -7.34 33.31
N LYS A 820 21.49 -6.48 32.56
CA LYS A 820 22.94 -6.35 32.62
C LYS A 820 23.31 -5.00 33.24
N PHE A 821 24.25 -5.04 34.16
CA PHE A 821 24.71 -3.87 34.87
C PHE A 821 26.15 -3.52 34.49
N ALA A 822 26.49 -2.24 34.61
CA ALA A 822 27.82 -1.72 34.43
C ALA A 822 28.25 -0.88 35.62
N PHE A 823 29.56 -0.78 35.81
CA PHE A 823 30.19 -0.07 36.90
C PHE A 823 30.61 1.32 36.43
N PHE A 824 30.26 2.36 37.19
CA PHE A 824 30.78 3.71 36.99
C PHE A 824 31.13 4.29 38.36
N GLU A 825 32.41 4.62 38.53
CA GLU A 825 33.03 4.98 39.81
C GLU A 825 32.80 3.95 40.90
N GLU A 826 31.87 4.17 41.85
CA GLU A 826 31.55 3.27 42.96
C GLU A 826 30.10 2.76 42.90
N ASN A 827 29.37 3.06 41.81
CA ASN A 827 27.95 2.74 41.68
C ASN A 827 27.67 1.82 40.50
N THR A 828 26.69 0.94 40.69
CA THR A 828 26.23 0.01 39.65
C THR A 828 25.00 0.57 38.94
N PHE A 829 25.04 0.65 37.61
CA PHE A 829 23.97 1.18 36.76
C PHE A 829 23.45 0.11 35.81
N LEU A 830 22.15 0.14 35.50
CA LEU A 830 21.56 -0.74 34.49
C LEU A 830 21.99 -0.30 33.08
N GLN A 831 22.73 -1.16 32.38
CA GLN A 831 23.30 -0.90 31.05
C GLN A 831 22.46 -1.52 29.92
N SER A 832 21.80 -2.67 30.13
CA SER A 832 20.90 -3.25 29.13
C SER A 832 19.88 -4.20 29.75
N PHE A 833 18.76 -4.39 29.06
CA PHE A 833 17.66 -5.27 29.49
C PHE A 833 16.84 -5.74 28.27
N THR A 834 15.99 -6.75 28.46
CA THR A 834 14.94 -7.04 27.48
C THR A 834 13.79 -6.04 27.70
N PRO A 835 13.37 -5.28 26.67
CA PRO A 835 12.30 -4.30 26.82
C PRO A 835 11.02 -4.99 27.31
N PRO A 836 10.32 -4.45 28.32
CA PRO A 836 9.07 -5.02 28.77
C PRO A 836 8.01 -4.92 27.67
N THR A 837 7.17 -5.93 27.53
CA THR A 837 5.94 -5.84 26.73
C THR A 837 4.94 -4.97 27.50
N THR A 838 5.00 -3.66 27.30
CA THR A 838 4.03 -2.74 27.89
C THR A 838 2.85 -2.58 26.94
N ASN A 839 1.77 -3.32 27.19
CA ASN A 839 0.57 -3.21 26.36
C ASN A 839 -0.11 -1.83 26.41
N CYS A 840 0.42 -0.89 27.21
CA CYS A 840 -0.16 0.42 27.49
C CYS A 840 0.91 1.50 27.79
N GLY A 841 2.16 1.32 27.37
CA GLY A 841 3.28 2.19 27.78
C GLY A 841 3.67 2.08 29.26
N ILE A 842 4.57 2.95 29.74
CA ILE A 842 5.08 2.94 31.12
C ILE A 842 4.10 3.69 32.02
N PHE A 843 3.61 3.04 33.09
CA PHE A 843 2.58 3.50 34.06
C PHE A 843 1.15 3.57 33.56
N SER A 844 0.97 3.80 32.26
CA SER A 844 -0.31 3.66 31.55
C SER A 844 -1.47 4.47 32.14
N PHE A 845 -1.16 5.55 32.87
CA PHE A 845 -2.14 6.31 33.65
C PHE A 845 -3.08 5.40 34.47
N ASP A 846 -2.53 4.34 35.08
CA ASP A 846 -3.25 3.31 35.86
C ASP A 846 -4.07 2.26 35.07
N LEU A 847 -3.84 2.17 33.76
CA LEU A 847 -4.38 1.08 32.96
C LEU A 847 -3.65 -0.24 33.31
N SER A 848 -4.33 -1.14 34.04
CA SER A 848 -3.78 -2.40 34.57
C SER A 848 -4.20 -3.66 33.80
N TYR A 849 -4.71 -3.48 32.58
CA TYR A 849 -5.52 -4.47 31.85
C TYR A 849 -4.84 -5.82 31.55
N LEU A 850 -3.50 -5.90 31.55
CA LEU A 850 -2.78 -7.09 31.06
C LEU A 850 -1.95 -7.87 32.09
N ASP A 851 -1.92 -7.43 33.36
CA ASP A 851 -1.24 -8.17 34.42
C ASP A 851 -2.19 -9.13 35.19
N GLN A 852 -3.48 -9.19 34.80
CA GLN A 852 -4.49 -9.99 35.49
C GLN A 852 -4.29 -11.51 35.34
N LYS A 853 -3.57 -11.99 34.32
CA LYS A 853 -3.24 -13.42 34.16
C LYS A 853 -1.97 -13.85 34.91
N SER A 854 -1.06 -12.92 35.22
CA SER A 854 0.26 -13.20 35.80
C SER A 854 0.37 -12.86 37.28
N ASN A 855 -0.50 -12.00 37.83
CA ASN A 855 -0.36 -11.53 39.21
C ASN A 855 -1.69 -11.58 40.00
N PRO A 856 -1.98 -12.68 40.73
CA PRO A 856 -3.21 -12.82 41.52
C PRO A 856 -3.35 -11.80 42.66
N TYR A 857 -2.32 -11.02 42.97
CA TYR A 857 -2.35 -9.97 43.99
C TYR A 857 -3.07 -8.68 43.56
N PHE A 858 -3.37 -8.50 42.26
CA PHE A 858 -4.09 -7.32 41.74
C PHE A 858 -5.59 -7.58 41.50
N MET A 859 -6.20 -8.55 42.20
CA MET A 859 -7.66 -8.79 42.22
C MET A 859 -8.46 -7.70 42.99
N GLY A 860 -8.05 -6.44 42.86
CA GLY A 860 -8.76 -5.26 43.37
C GLY A 860 -9.62 -4.60 42.27
N LYS A 861 -10.60 -3.79 42.69
CA LYS A 861 -11.53 -3.03 41.82
C LYS A 861 -10.84 -2.52 40.55
N THR A 862 -11.39 -2.85 39.39
CA THR A 862 -10.91 -2.32 38.10
C THR A 862 -10.84 -0.80 38.16
N SER A 863 -9.67 -0.23 37.83
CA SER A 863 -9.48 1.22 37.72
C SER A 863 -10.57 1.86 36.85
N ILE A 864 -10.99 3.08 37.17
CA ILE A 864 -11.91 3.83 36.34
C ILE A 864 -11.34 4.08 34.93
N VAL A 865 -10.02 4.19 34.81
CA VAL A 865 -9.33 4.28 33.52
C VAL A 865 -9.55 3.01 32.71
N ASN A 866 -9.45 1.82 33.33
CA ASN A 866 -9.77 0.55 32.65
C ASN A 866 -11.21 0.51 32.13
N GLN A 867 -12.17 1.05 32.88
CA GLN A 867 -13.57 1.07 32.47
C GLN A 867 -13.78 1.97 31.24
N ILE A 868 -13.27 3.20 31.29
CA ILE A 868 -13.34 4.15 30.17
C ILE A 868 -12.67 3.56 28.91
N ILE A 869 -11.51 2.91 29.05
CA ILE A 869 -10.81 2.30 27.92
C ILE A 869 -11.59 1.12 27.35
N LYS A 870 -12.20 0.27 28.18
CA LYS A 870 -13.03 -0.85 27.70
C LYS A 870 -14.24 -0.35 26.92
N GLU A 871 -14.90 0.70 27.41
CA GLU A 871 -16.02 1.34 26.70
C GLU A 871 -15.55 1.91 25.36
N PHE A 872 -14.42 2.62 25.36
CA PHE A 872 -13.82 3.16 24.14
C PHE A 872 -13.44 2.07 23.13
N GLN A 873 -12.82 0.98 23.56
CA GLN A 873 -12.45 -0.15 22.69
C GLN A 873 -13.68 -0.85 22.11
N LYS A 874 -14.77 -0.93 22.88
CA LYS A 874 -16.04 -1.48 22.39
C LYS A 874 -16.65 -0.59 21.29
N GLU A 875 -16.50 0.72 21.41
CA GLU A 875 -17.04 1.70 20.46
C GLU A 875 -16.16 1.88 19.20
N TYR A 876 -14.83 1.95 19.37
CA TYR A 876 -13.89 2.34 18.30
C TYR A 876 -12.91 1.23 17.87
N GLY A 877 -12.90 0.08 18.56
CA GLY A 877 -11.99 -1.04 18.30
C GLY A 877 -10.63 -0.95 19.02
N ALA A 878 -9.91 -2.07 19.05
CA ALA A 878 -8.66 -2.21 19.80
C ALA A 878 -7.44 -1.50 19.17
N ASN A 879 -7.50 -1.16 17.88
CA ASN A 879 -6.41 -0.51 17.14
C ASN A 879 -6.42 1.02 17.28
N LYS A 880 -7.32 1.58 18.08
CA LYS A 880 -7.41 3.01 18.38
C LYS A 880 -6.88 3.30 19.78
N ALA A 881 -6.33 4.50 19.94
CA ALA A 881 -5.98 5.06 21.23
C ALA A 881 -6.97 6.18 21.60
N ILE A 882 -7.38 6.22 22.87
CA ILE A 882 -8.04 7.40 23.43
C ILE A 882 -7.02 8.51 23.58
N LEU A 883 -7.40 9.73 23.23
CA LEU A 883 -6.54 10.89 23.39
C LEU A 883 -6.50 11.30 24.87
N THR A 884 -5.35 11.76 25.37
CA THR A 884 -5.20 12.14 26.79
C THR A 884 -6.16 13.26 27.20
N SER A 885 -6.47 14.21 26.32
CA SER A 885 -7.49 15.24 26.55
C SER A 885 -8.89 14.65 26.75
N GLU A 886 -9.31 13.76 25.85
CA GLU A 886 -10.60 13.07 25.93
C GLU A 886 -10.70 12.19 27.19
N LEU A 887 -9.62 11.45 27.51
CA LEU A 887 -9.57 10.65 28.73
C LEU A 887 -9.73 11.52 29.98
N TYR A 888 -9.03 12.64 30.04
CA TYR A 888 -9.10 13.56 31.16
C TYR A 888 -10.50 14.16 31.34
N GLU A 889 -11.15 14.57 30.25
CA GLU A 889 -12.54 15.07 30.25
C GLU A 889 -13.53 14.00 30.75
N LYS A 890 -13.40 12.75 30.28
CA LYS A 890 -14.21 11.61 30.76
C LYS A 890 -13.97 11.30 32.24
N LEU A 891 -12.73 11.44 32.72
CA LEU A 891 -12.42 11.27 34.15
C LEU A 891 -13.02 12.38 35.01
N GLN A 892 -12.90 13.64 34.59
CA GLN A 892 -13.44 14.78 35.33
C GLN A 892 -14.96 14.73 35.50
N SER A 893 -15.67 14.28 34.46
CA SER A 893 -17.12 14.09 34.52
C SER A 893 -17.52 12.91 35.42
N ASN A 894 -16.63 11.93 35.61
CA ASN A 894 -16.91 10.74 36.40
C ASN A 894 -16.90 11.00 37.93
N ALA A 895 -18.02 10.69 38.61
CA ALA A 895 -18.16 10.91 40.06
C ALA A 895 -17.29 9.95 40.90
N GLN A 896 -17.08 8.72 40.44
CA GLN A 896 -16.25 7.74 41.14
C GLN A 896 -14.78 8.17 41.13
N TRP A 897 -14.28 8.69 40.01
CA TRP A 897 -12.92 9.22 39.92
C TRP A 897 -12.70 10.38 40.90
N ARG A 898 -13.64 11.34 40.96
CA ARG A 898 -13.57 12.46 41.92
C ARG A 898 -13.49 11.98 43.36
N LYS A 899 -14.27 10.96 43.72
CA LYS A 899 -14.22 10.33 45.05
C LYS A 899 -12.89 9.62 45.30
N GLU A 900 -12.33 8.95 44.30
CA GLU A 900 -11.03 8.28 44.39
C GLU A 900 -9.91 9.29 44.68
N ILE A 901 -9.81 10.37 43.88
CA ILE A 901 -8.81 11.43 44.07
C ILE A 901 -8.96 12.08 45.46
N TYR A 902 -10.19 12.34 45.90
CA TYR A 902 -10.43 12.86 47.26
C TYR A 902 -9.89 11.91 48.34
N ASN A 903 -10.15 10.61 48.21
CA ASN A 903 -9.63 9.61 49.16
C ASN A 903 -8.10 9.54 49.18
N LEU A 904 -7.45 9.63 48.01
CA LEU A 904 -5.97 9.66 47.93
C LEU A 904 -5.41 10.89 48.64
N LYS A 905 -6.03 12.06 48.47
CA LYS A 905 -5.65 13.30 49.18
C LYS A 905 -5.81 13.16 50.70
N MET A 906 -6.93 12.59 51.16
CA MET A 906 -7.17 12.35 52.58
C MET A 906 -6.18 11.32 53.17
N GLN A 907 -5.83 10.28 52.43
CA GLN A 907 -4.82 9.30 52.82
C GLN A 907 -3.43 9.94 52.95
N ALA A 908 -3.09 10.82 52.02
CA ALA A 908 -1.84 11.57 52.06
C ALA A 908 -1.75 12.50 53.26
N GLN A 909 -2.81 13.26 53.53
CA GLN A 909 -2.89 14.11 54.72
C GLN A 909 -2.70 13.33 56.02
N ARG A 910 -3.22 12.09 56.11
CA ARG A 910 -3.03 11.21 57.26
C ARG A 910 -1.60 10.65 57.36
N SER A 911 -0.94 10.40 56.23
CA SER A 911 0.40 9.81 56.20
C SER A 911 1.51 10.86 56.41
N GLY A 912 1.18 12.15 56.29
CA GLY A 912 2.11 13.26 56.46
C GLY A 912 2.99 13.50 55.23
N GLU A 913 4.00 14.36 55.39
CA GLU A 913 4.97 14.67 54.34
C GLU A 913 5.90 13.49 54.06
N TYR A 914 6.26 13.35 52.78
CA TYR A 914 7.21 12.34 52.33
C TYR A 914 8.61 12.57 52.94
N ASN A 915 9.14 11.54 53.62
CA ASN A 915 10.49 11.56 54.17
C ASN A 915 11.29 10.35 53.66
N SER A 916 12.43 10.61 53.01
CA SER A 916 13.32 9.60 52.44
C SER A 916 13.90 8.61 53.48
N ALA A 917 13.93 9.00 54.77
CA ALA A 917 14.39 8.16 55.87
C ALA A 917 13.34 7.16 56.39
N GLN A 918 12.06 7.31 56.04
CA GLN A 918 11.02 6.36 56.41
C GLN A 918 11.19 5.07 55.59
N LYS A 919 11.92 4.10 56.14
CA LYS A 919 12.05 2.77 55.54
C LYS A 919 10.66 2.15 55.37
N GLN A 920 10.23 1.97 54.12
CA GLN A 920 9.09 1.11 53.74
C GLN A 920 9.45 -0.36 54.05
N ASN A 921 9.52 -0.72 55.33
CA ASN A 921 9.95 -2.03 55.80
C ASN A 921 8.80 -3.04 55.95
N THR A 922 7.58 -2.70 55.54
CA THR A 922 6.46 -3.65 55.51
C THR A 922 6.01 -3.91 54.07
N PRO A 923 5.84 -5.19 53.67
CA PRO A 923 5.18 -5.57 52.44
C PRO A 923 3.66 -5.36 52.61
N ASN A 924 3.24 -4.12 52.83
CA ASN A 924 1.83 -3.79 52.92
C ASN A 924 1.24 -3.86 51.51
N VAL A 925 0.10 -4.55 51.39
CA VAL A 925 -0.63 -4.74 50.12
C VAL A 925 -1.01 -3.39 49.48
N ASN A 926 -1.10 -2.32 50.28
CA ASN A 926 -1.24 -0.94 49.82
C ASN A 926 -0.22 -0.03 50.53
N PRO A 927 0.87 0.39 49.87
CA PRO A 927 1.79 1.37 50.44
C PRO A 927 1.06 2.69 50.76
N PRO A 928 1.41 3.38 51.87
CA PRO A 928 0.84 4.68 52.17
C PRO A 928 1.20 5.71 51.09
N ILE A 929 0.24 6.56 50.75
CA ILE A 929 0.44 7.73 49.88
C ILE A 929 0.82 8.89 50.80
N PHE A 930 1.82 9.69 50.42
CA PHE A 930 2.33 10.80 51.21
C PHE A 930 2.06 12.15 50.55
N LEU A 931 2.04 13.21 51.36
CA LEU A 931 2.10 14.57 50.84
C LEU A 931 3.51 14.86 50.31
N GLY A 932 3.61 15.34 49.07
CA GLY A 932 4.89 15.79 48.52
C GLY A 932 5.45 16.98 49.32
N ALA A 933 6.73 16.93 49.68
CA ALA A 933 7.37 18.02 50.40
C ALA A 933 7.55 19.26 49.49
N GLN A 934 7.59 20.45 50.08
CA GLN A 934 7.78 21.70 49.33
C GLN A 934 9.06 21.68 48.48
N SER A 935 10.13 21.08 48.99
CA SER A 935 11.41 20.93 48.28
C SER A 935 11.37 19.99 47.07
N GLN A 936 10.31 19.19 46.91
CA GLN A 936 10.12 18.27 45.79
C GLN A 936 9.28 18.86 44.65
N ILE A 937 8.63 20.00 44.85
CA ILE A 937 7.69 20.57 43.86
C ILE A 937 8.39 20.85 42.53
N SER A 938 9.55 21.50 42.55
CA SER A 938 10.29 21.82 41.31
C SER A 938 10.75 20.56 40.55
N GLY A 939 11.18 19.52 41.28
CA GLY A 939 11.53 18.23 40.68
C GLY A 939 10.31 17.52 40.08
N ALA A 940 9.16 17.58 40.75
CA ALA A 940 7.90 17.04 40.24
C ALA A 940 7.38 17.80 39.02
N GLN A 941 7.44 19.14 39.04
CA GLN A 941 7.11 20.00 37.89
C GLN A 941 7.96 19.62 36.66
N LEU A 942 9.29 19.53 36.84
CA LEU A 942 10.19 19.16 35.74
C LEU A 942 9.92 17.73 35.26
N PHE A 943 9.67 16.78 36.17
CA PHE A 943 9.31 15.41 35.82
C PHE A 943 8.04 15.37 34.95
N VAL A 944 6.94 15.99 35.38
CA VAL A 944 5.69 15.93 34.62
C VAL A 944 5.79 16.67 33.28
N LEU A 945 6.55 17.77 33.20
CA LEU A 945 6.82 18.47 31.94
C LEU A 945 7.66 17.61 30.98
N ALA A 946 8.72 16.98 31.48
CA ALA A 946 9.60 16.12 30.69
C ALA A 946 8.86 14.90 30.15
N ILE A 947 8.08 14.22 31.02
CA ILE A 947 7.31 13.05 30.61
C ILE A 947 6.16 13.43 29.67
N ALA A 948 5.45 14.55 29.90
CA ALA A 948 4.41 14.99 28.97
C ALA A 948 4.98 15.38 27.59
N THR A 949 6.16 16.00 27.56
CA THR A 949 6.88 16.27 26.30
C THR A 949 7.26 14.95 25.61
N LEU A 950 7.73 13.97 26.38
CA LEU A 950 8.09 12.65 25.89
C LEU A 950 6.89 11.90 25.29
N GLU A 951 5.73 11.94 25.95
CA GLU A 951 4.48 11.32 25.48
C GLU A 951 4.01 11.88 24.13
N MET A 952 4.30 13.15 23.83
CA MET A 952 3.97 13.73 22.52
C MET A 952 4.88 13.22 21.40
N ILE A 953 6.17 12.99 21.69
CA ILE A 953 7.18 12.64 20.67
C ILE A 953 7.40 11.15 20.50
N LEU A 954 7.18 10.35 21.55
CA LEU A 954 7.57 8.94 21.60
C LEU A 954 6.45 8.10 22.24
N LYS A 955 5.68 7.36 21.45
CA LYS A 955 4.51 6.60 21.92
C LYS A 955 4.73 5.11 21.71
N ASP A 956 4.35 4.30 22.68
CA ASP A 956 4.38 2.84 22.52
C ASP A 956 3.35 2.42 21.45
N PRO A 957 3.73 1.67 20.41
CA PRO A 957 2.79 1.21 19.38
C PRO A 957 1.59 0.44 19.91
N ASP A 958 1.71 -0.19 21.08
CA ASP A 958 0.58 -0.91 21.69
C ASP A 958 -0.29 -0.03 22.61
N CYS A 959 0.06 1.23 22.86
CA CYS A 959 -0.65 2.07 23.84
C CYS A 959 -2.12 2.33 23.47
N PHE A 960 -3.01 2.18 24.46
CA PHE A 960 -4.43 2.56 24.32
C PHE A 960 -4.71 4.02 24.67
N ILE A 961 -3.73 4.74 25.22
CA ILE A 961 -3.82 6.15 25.59
C ILE A 961 -2.64 6.87 24.93
N ALA A 962 -2.90 7.96 24.23
CA ALA A 962 -1.87 8.67 23.47
C ALA A 962 -2.10 10.19 23.48
N ALA A 963 -1.02 10.97 23.41
CA ALA A 963 -1.06 12.42 23.23
C ALA A 963 -0.59 12.79 21.82
N ARG A 964 -1.35 13.55 21.02
CA ARG A 964 -0.92 13.89 19.64
C ARG A 964 0.31 14.80 19.63
N LYS A 965 1.20 14.61 18.63
CA LYS A 965 2.33 15.53 18.37
C LYS A 965 1.81 16.96 18.19
N GLY A 966 2.43 17.93 18.86
CA GLY A 966 2.08 19.36 18.72
C GLY A 966 0.72 19.77 19.26
N ASN A 967 -0.02 18.90 19.97
CA ASN A 967 -1.34 19.24 20.47
C ASN A 967 -1.31 19.75 21.93
N LYS A 968 -1.55 21.05 22.11
CA LYS A 968 -1.51 21.70 23.43
C LYS A 968 -2.53 21.15 24.43
N LYS A 969 -3.75 20.78 23.98
CA LYS A 969 -4.78 20.21 24.87
C LYS A 969 -4.36 18.85 25.40
N ASP A 970 -3.84 17.99 24.52
CA ASP A 970 -3.33 16.66 24.91
C ASP A 970 -2.11 16.79 25.84
N PHE A 971 -1.21 17.75 25.59
CA PHE A 971 -0.06 18.02 26.47
C PHE A 971 -0.50 18.39 27.89
N ILE A 972 -1.40 19.37 28.02
CA ILE A 972 -1.92 19.81 29.33
C ILE A 972 -2.65 18.68 30.05
N ALA A 973 -3.48 17.93 29.32
CA ALA A 973 -4.18 16.79 29.90
C ALA A 973 -3.21 15.70 30.37
N THR A 974 -2.13 15.46 29.63
CA THR A 974 -1.06 14.52 30.02
C THR A 974 -0.42 14.94 31.34
N ILE A 975 -0.07 16.22 31.50
CA ILE A 975 0.48 16.75 32.77
C ILE A 975 -0.48 16.50 33.94
N LYS A 976 -1.77 16.80 33.75
CA LYS A 976 -2.79 16.61 34.80
C LYS A 976 -3.00 15.14 35.14
N LEU A 977 -2.96 14.24 34.15
CA LEU A 977 -3.03 12.80 34.36
C LEU A 977 -1.77 12.26 35.08
N LEU A 978 -0.59 12.77 34.75
CA LEU A 978 0.64 12.42 35.46
C LEU A 978 0.56 12.84 36.93
N GLU A 979 0.13 14.06 37.19
CA GLU A 979 -0.01 14.62 38.54
C GLU A 979 -1.06 13.89 39.39
N LEU A 980 -2.25 13.64 38.84
CA LEU A 980 -3.39 13.14 39.61
C LEU A 980 -3.46 11.61 39.66
N VAL A 981 -2.83 10.91 38.70
CA VAL A 981 -2.92 9.45 38.59
C VAL A 981 -1.56 8.79 38.74
N THR A 982 -0.56 9.25 37.99
CA THR A 982 0.75 8.54 37.94
C THR A 982 1.55 8.74 39.22
N LEU A 983 1.69 9.98 39.70
CA LEU A 983 2.44 10.27 40.93
C LEU A 983 1.86 9.55 42.17
N PRO A 984 0.53 9.57 42.43
CA PRO A 984 0.00 8.92 43.63
C PRO A 984 0.08 7.40 43.56
N LYS A 985 -0.11 6.79 42.37
CA LYS A 985 -0.22 5.33 42.24
C LYS A 985 1.12 4.63 42.13
N HIS A 986 2.07 5.21 41.39
CA HIS A 986 3.36 4.56 41.12
C HIS A 986 4.50 5.11 41.98
N PHE A 987 4.37 6.35 42.45
CA PHE A 987 5.41 7.01 43.28
C PHE A 987 4.94 7.31 44.70
N HIS A 988 3.66 7.09 45.01
CA HIS A 988 3.05 7.28 46.33
C HIS A 988 3.16 8.72 46.85
N ILE A 989 3.12 9.70 45.95
CA ILE A 989 3.21 11.13 46.26
C ILE A 989 2.00 11.85 45.67
N ILE A 990 1.39 12.73 46.45
CA ILE A 990 0.37 13.68 45.97
C ILE A 990 0.66 15.06 46.57
N PHE A 991 0.45 16.11 45.79
CA PHE A 991 0.66 17.49 46.25
C PHE A 991 -0.64 18.10 46.77
N ALA A 992 -0.53 18.92 47.82
CA ALA A 992 -1.68 19.56 48.44
C ALA A 992 -2.34 20.60 47.50
N GLN A 993 -1.51 21.33 46.76
CA GLN A 993 -1.91 22.28 45.73
C GLN A 993 -1.57 21.74 44.34
N PRO A 994 -2.22 22.26 43.27
CA PRO A 994 -1.83 21.96 41.90
C PRO A 994 -0.34 22.26 41.68
N LEU A 995 0.34 21.42 40.88
CA LEU A 995 1.76 21.64 40.57
C LEU A 995 2.02 22.96 39.84
N PHE A 996 1.04 23.50 39.12
CA PHE A 996 1.16 24.75 38.38
C PHE A 996 -0.02 25.66 38.63
N GLU A 997 0.23 26.98 38.73
CA GLU A 997 -0.83 27.99 38.87
C GLU A 997 -1.69 28.08 37.61
N ASN A 998 -1.06 28.05 36.42
CA ASN A 998 -1.74 28.13 35.14
C ASN A 998 -1.18 27.15 34.09
N TYR A 999 -1.89 26.05 33.89
CA TYR A 999 -1.52 25.02 32.91
C TYR A 999 -1.52 25.51 31.46
N GLU A 1000 -2.30 26.55 31.12
CA GLU A 1000 -2.40 27.06 29.75
C GLU A 1000 -1.15 27.82 29.30
N THR A 1001 -0.30 28.23 30.22
CA THR A 1001 0.97 28.95 29.93
C THR A 1001 2.17 28.01 29.79
N LEU A 1002 1.97 26.72 30.07
CA LEU A 1002 3.06 25.75 30.06
C LEU A 1002 3.60 25.51 28.65
N GLN A 1003 4.92 25.36 28.60
CA GLN A 1003 5.67 24.99 27.40
C GLN A 1003 6.20 23.56 27.56
N PRO A 1004 6.40 22.82 26.45
CA PRO A 1004 7.19 21.59 26.48
C PRO A 1004 8.64 21.91 26.89
N LEU A 1005 9.48 20.87 27.08
CA LEU A 1005 10.91 21.09 27.38
C LEU A 1005 11.65 21.90 26.31
N PHE A 1006 11.09 21.99 25.11
CA PHE A 1006 11.55 22.87 24.05
C PHE A 1006 10.33 23.52 23.35
N PRO A 1007 10.53 24.67 22.67
CA PRO A 1007 9.45 25.49 22.13
C PRO A 1007 8.50 24.76 21.16
N TRP A 1008 7.25 25.25 21.03
CA TRP A 1008 6.21 24.63 20.19
C TRP A 1008 6.57 24.59 18.70
N GLU A 1009 7.40 25.50 18.22
CA GLU A 1009 7.83 25.65 16.82
C GLU A 1009 8.53 24.37 16.31
N TYR A 1010 9.16 23.60 17.20
CA TYR A 1010 9.75 22.30 16.84
C TYR A 1010 8.70 21.25 16.47
N PHE A 1011 7.45 21.40 16.93
CA PHE A 1011 6.35 20.47 16.66
C PHE A 1011 5.49 20.89 15.47
N GLU A 1012 5.62 22.14 15.01
CA GLU A 1012 4.86 22.72 13.90
C GLU A 1012 5.42 22.36 12.52
N ASN A 1013 6.65 21.82 12.50
CA ASN A 1013 7.39 21.37 11.33
C ASN A 1013 7.34 19.84 11.13
#